data_AF-A0A819L4A8-F1
#
_entry.id   AF-A0A819L4A8-F1
#
_cell.length_a   1.000
_cell.length_b   1.000
_cell.length_c   1.000
_cell.angle_alpha   90.00
_cell.angle_beta   90.00
_cell.angle_gamma   90.00
#
_symmetry.space_group_name_H-M   'P 1'
#
loop_
_entity.id
_entity.type
_entity.pdbx_description
1 polymer ?
#
loop_
_entity_poly.entity_id
_entity_poly.type
_entity_poly.pdbx_seq_one_letter_code
_entity_poly.pdbx_strand_id
1 'polypeptide(L)'
;MTLDHQEIKSLSTNEENQNLTTNEIDSSSQLSPIVNTTIQDDSEQATILNDSLNVTIEDERQQNSTQTNEINQKLSSSRSNLHKFKEELTRYARNVMTIPPSLPSILTNTSSINNSNIEQVYWTEICIERGRDLAAKDISGSSDPYIKVLYGNEEKYITNIISKNLNPVWNEKFTFFVHDLNIPIYFNIFDHDIIGGDDSMGTTKIDLYKLPLDKLYAATLELENERRRDGKIGIIKISIIITPKPIKFRDQVLRTLAKRSQKRSFIGSRSKSNNPIIQPRRTIDVFIIQGRNLKSARINKACNPYIKLKFDNNKKYRTQTIKSTCNPEWYQSFMYDTTLSELPPLELTVFDDTNITANFIGRGICNLAHLDEERTHLIPVDLEDGAGIIDLFVTITVTTALQEVTNDGESSTNVALDFIPSKLSDEDIEHYNFFSTLRSIATIFDVGKLEIKIYQARDLSSKDIGGKSDPFCIVELDSNRLRTHTMHKTLDPIWNKSFVMPVQDIHSVLQLTIYDEDTNKNNEFIGKVVIPLLAIKNGEKKWMALKDRKCILPVKGAIEIEATFIYTNLKAVIRTFNPRQQSYYQNNEKFNPIAIKQHLIRIQNMLKGVINVVKFIDYSFRWENPRLSFSVLMVTLILIWNFELYMLPSLLLFLLARNVIIGYRRRYLEKSHANIDNETVSAIVQTDLIDEEILDSDINTKEQKISFTNVIRTIQETLIEIQGYIDATASTLERIRNLFNFAVPWLSILFIILLIFVAIGLYYIPLRYLILAVIIREFTKRLGKPKDYVPNNELADFMSRLPSDPELIRYRELKVPSPLSTQKKQ
;
A
#
# COMPACT_ATOMS: atom_id res chain seq x y z
N MET A 1 -50.52 -36.92 41.92
CA MET A 1 -49.36 -37.50 41.21
C MET A 1 -49.41 -36.90 39.81
N THR A 2 -49.08 -35.61 39.74
CA THR A 2 -49.54 -34.69 38.69
C THR A 2 -49.01 -33.29 39.00
N LEU A 3 -48.71 -32.53 37.93
CA LEU A 3 -48.84 -31.08 37.76
C LEU A 3 -47.80 -30.12 38.42
N ASP A 4 -47.05 -29.47 37.52
CA ASP A 4 -46.96 -28.02 37.25
C ASP A 4 -46.48 -26.97 38.28
N HIS A 5 -45.77 -25.98 37.68
CA HIS A 5 -45.57 -24.55 38.04
C HIS A 5 -44.73 -24.20 39.29
N GLN A 6 -43.93 -23.11 39.37
CA GLN A 6 -43.21 -22.21 38.44
C GLN A 6 -42.36 -21.25 39.34
N GLU A 7 -41.24 -20.75 38.80
CA GLU A 7 -40.54 -19.46 39.11
C GLU A 7 -39.69 -19.17 40.39
N ILE A 8 -38.37 -18.96 40.12
CA ILE A 8 -37.47 -17.79 40.38
C ILE A 8 -37.22 -17.30 41.84
N LYS A 9 -35.99 -17.48 42.38
CA LYS A 9 -34.83 -16.51 42.43
C LYS A 9 -33.72 -16.98 43.41
N SER A 10 -32.46 -16.80 43.04
CA SER A 10 -31.21 -17.16 43.73
C SER A 10 -30.56 -15.99 44.51
N LEU A 11 -29.52 -16.07 45.36
CA LEU A 11 -28.92 -17.02 46.35
C LEU A 11 -27.53 -16.42 46.73
N SER A 12 -27.16 -16.32 48.03
CA SER A 12 -25.76 -16.41 48.61
C SER A 12 -25.75 -15.93 50.09
N THR A 13 -25.72 -16.79 51.14
CA THR A 13 -24.58 -17.52 51.82
C THR A 13 -23.68 -16.64 52.71
N ASN A 14 -23.17 -16.97 53.91
CA ASN A 14 -23.37 -17.94 55.04
C ASN A 14 -22.34 -17.50 56.13
N GLU A 15 -22.76 -17.27 57.40
CA GLU A 15 -22.47 -18.02 58.68
C GLU A 15 -20.99 -18.15 59.12
N GLU A 16 -20.51 -17.61 60.27
CA GLU A 16 -20.74 -17.93 61.71
C GLU A 16 -20.29 -19.36 62.14
N ASN A 17 -19.73 -19.72 63.30
CA ASN A 17 -19.23 -19.10 64.54
C ASN A 17 -18.59 -20.25 65.40
N GLN A 18 -17.66 -19.90 66.31
CA GLN A 18 -17.46 -20.42 67.70
C GLN A 18 -16.78 -21.77 68.10
N ASN A 19 -15.87 -21.60 69.11
CA ASN A 19 -15.58 -22.41 70.34
C ASN A 19 -14.86 -23.77 70.24
N LEU A 20 -14.11 -24.34 71.20
CA LEU A 20 -13.34 -24.02 72.44
C LEU A 20 -13.04 -25.41 73.07
N THR A 21 -11.82 -25.71 73.57
CA THR A 21 -11.43 -26.59 74.74
C THR A 21 -10.23 -27.54 74.56
N THR A 22 -9.11 -27.17 75.21
CA THR A 22 -8.26 -27.88 76.22
C THR A 22 -7.67 -29.29 76.03
N ASN A 23 -6.34 -29.34 76.19
CA ASN A 23 -5.51 -30.15 77.12
C ASN A 23 -4.54 -31.24 76.58
N GLU A 24 -3.35 -31.22 77.24
CA GLU A 24 -2.25 -32.21 77.37
C GLU A 24 -1.13 -32.23 76.30
N ILE A 25 0.18 -32.41 76.57
CA ILE A 25 1.13 -32.36 77.72
C ILE A 25 2.55 -32.50 77.07
N ASP A 26 3.58 -31.84 77.66
CA ASP A 26 5.06 -32.06 77.58
C ASP A 26 5.78 -32.27 76.22
N SER A 27 7.02 -31.85 75.91
CA SER A 27 8.18 -31.15 76.50
C SER A 27 9.19 -31.07 75.31
N SER A 28 10.03 -30.06 75.04
CA SER A 28 11.16 -29.53 75.81
C SER A 28 11.96 -28.51 74.96
N SER A 29 12.58 -27.52 75.63
CA SER A 29 13.72 -26.64 75.21
C SER A 29 13.53 -25.67 74.02
N GLN A 30 13.94 -24.40 74.01
CA GLN A 30 14.70 -23.53 74.93
C GLN A 30 14.51 -22.05 74.48
N LEU A 31 14.72 -21.11 75.42
CA LEU A 31 15.00 -19.66 75.29
C LEU A 31 13.83 -18.64 75.32
N SER A 32 13.90 -17.81 76.37
CA SER A 32 13.15 -16.59 76.75
C SER A 32 14.13 -15.39 76.78
N PRO A 33 13.73 -14.16 77.19
CA PRO A 33 12.56 -13.33 76.87
C PRO A 33 12.98 -11.86 76.54
N ILE A 34 12.02 -10.98 76.21
CA ILE A 34 11.78 -9.63 76.81
C ILE A 34 10.78 -8.88 75.91
N VAL A 35 9.57 -8.76 76.43
CA VAL A 35 8.46 -7.91 76.00
C VAL A 35 8.30 -6.88 77.12
N ASN A 36 8.26 -5.58 76.79
CA ASN A 36 7.48 -4.50 77.44
C ASN A 36 8.10 -3.12 77.20
N THR A 37 7.92 -2.54 76.00
CA THR A 37 8.10 -1.08 75.81
C THR A 37 7.33 -0.48 74.61
N THR A 38 6.21 -1.07 74.17
CA THR A 38 5.59 -0.65 72.89
C THR A 38 4.07 -0.61 72.93
N ILE A 39 3.48 0.08 73.91
CA ILE A 39 2.02 0.33 73.95
C ILE A 39 1.71 1.82 74.25
N GLN A 40 2.64 2.75 74.02
CA GLN A 40 2.36 4.19 74.23
C GLN A 40 2.58 5.08 73.00
N ASP A 41 3.22 4.60 71.93
CA ASP A 41 3.53 5.41 70.74
C ASP A 41 2.47 5.36 69.61
N ASP A 42 1.57 4.36 69.60
CA ASP A 42 0.69 4.14 68.44
C ASP A 42 -0.56 5.05 68.40
N SER A 43 -0.93 5.69 69.51
CA SER A 43 -2.11 6.57 69.58
C SER A 43 -1.84 8.02 69.14
N GLU A 44 -0.62 8.51 69.32
CA GLU A 44 -0.22 9.84 68.83
C GLU A 44 0.05 9.84 67.32
N GLN A 45 0.59 8.74 66.77
CA GLN A 45 0.86 8.63 65.33
C GLN A 45 -0.42 8.56 64.47
N ALA A 46 -1.49 7.95 64.98
CA ALA A 46 -2.77 7.86 64.26
C ALA A 46 -3.48 9.22 64.11
N THR A 47 -3.28 10.13 65.07
CA THR A 47 -3.91 11.47 65.06
C THR A 47 -3.19 12.40 64.08
N ILE A 48 -1.86 12.33 64.03
CA ILE A 48 -1.02 13.11 63.10
C ILE A 48 -1.25 12.68 61.64
N LEU A 49 -1.49 11.38 61.40
CA LEU A 49 -1.76 10.87 60.06
C LEU A 49 -3.12 11.35 59.51
N ASN A 50 -4.14 11.45 60.36
CA ASN A 50 -5.48 11.92 59.96
C ASN A 50 -5.52 13.42 59.65
N ASP A 51 -4.81 14.24 60.43
CA ASP A 51 -4.70 15.68 60.13
C ASP A 51 -3.89 15.93 58.85
N SER A 52 -2.85 15.15 58.60
CA SER A 52 -2.07 15.23 57.35
C SER A 52 -2.89 14.81 56.12
N LEU A 53 -3.74 13.80 56.26
CA LEU A 53 -4.66 13.36 55.19
C LEU A 53 -5.75 14.41 54.90
N ASN A 54 -6.30 15.07 55.91
CA ASN A 54 -7.31 16.11 55.70
C ASN A 54 -6.74 17.36 55.02
N VAL A 55 -5.51 17.78 55.38
CA VAL A 55 -4.83 18.89 54.70
C VAL A 55 -4.55 18.55 53.23
N THR A 56 -4.15 17.31 52.94
CA THR A 56 -3.89 16.87 51.55
C THR A 56 -5.18 16.84 50.70
N ILE A 57 -6.32 16.47 51.30
CA ILE A 57 -7.62 16.45 50.61
C ILE A 57 -8.15 17.87 50.36
N GLU A 58 -7.91 18.82 51.27
CA GLU A 58 -8.27 20.23 51.04
C GLU A 58 -7.42 20.89 49.95
N ASP A 59 -6.12 20.57 49.89
CA ASP A 59 -5.23 21.04 48.82
C ASP A 59 -5.61 20.47 47.44
N GLU A 60 -6.00 19.19 47.37
CA GLU A 60 -6.52 18.58 46.14
C GLU A 60 -7.88 19.19 45.71
N ARG A 61 -8.73 19.57 46.66
CA ARG A 61 -9.99 20.28 46.36
C ARG A 61 -9.73 21.69 45.83
N GLN A 62 -8.77 22.42 46.40
CA GLN A 62 -8.42 23.74 45.90
C GLN A 62 -7.81 23.65 44.50
N GLN A 63 -6.84 22.74 44.25
CA GLN A 63 -6.24 22.55 42.92
C GLN A 63 -7.27 22.18 41.85
N ASN A 64 -8.22 21.29 42.17
CA ASN A 64 -9.28 20.92 41.23
C ASN A 64 -10.22 22.10 40.90
N SER A 65 -10.48 23.00 41.86
CA SER A 65 -11.27 24.21 41.65
C SER A 65 -10.55 25.25 40.78
N THR A 66 -9.25 25.42 40.94
CA THR A 66 -8.43 26.31 40.11
C THR A 66 -8.35 25.78 38.67
N GLN A 67 -8.20 24.47 38.52
CA GLN A 67 -8.14 23.82 37.20
C GLN A 67 -9.48 23.89 36.46
N THR A 68 -10.62 23.75 37.16
CA THR A 68 -11.95 23.95 36.53
C THR A 68 -12.18 25.40 36.12
N ASN A 69 -11.70 26.37 36.91
CA ASN A 69 -11.80 27.79 36.56
C ASN A 69 -10.94 28.15 35.33
N GLU A 70 -9.72 27.60 35.21
CA GLU A 70 -8.90 27.78 34.01
C GLU A 70 -9.52 27.14 32.75
N ILE A 71 -10.14 25.96 32.89
CA ILE A 71 -10.84 25.29 31.79
C ILE A 71 -12.03 26.13 31.34
N ASN A 72 -12.82 26.67 32.28
CA ASN A 72 -13.95 27.55 31.96
C ASN A 72 -13.51 28.87 31.31
N GLN A 73 -12.37 29.43 31.74
CA GLN A 73 -11.78 30.62 31.13
C GLN A 73 -11.29 30.33 29.69
N LYS A 74 -10.65 29.18 29.45
CA LYS A 74 -10.27 28.71 28.10
C LYS A 74 -11.48 28.41 27.22
N LEU A 75 -12.56 27.87 27.78
CA LEU A 75 -13.81 27.62 27.04
C LEU A 75 -14.49 28.92 26.63
N SER A 76 -14.47 29.95 27.49
CA SER A 76 -15.05 31.26 27.20
C SER A 76 -14.30 32.01 26.10
N SER A 77 -12.96 31.92 26.10
CA SER A 77 -12.11 32.53 25.07
C SER A 77 -12.22 31.79 23.72
N SER A 78 -12.32 30.46 23.71
CA SER A 78 -12.65 29.69 22.51
C SER A 78 -14.05 30.00 21.95
N ARG A 79 -15.07 30.21 22.80
CA ARG A 79 -16.40 30.64 22.35
C ARG A 79 -16.40 32.03 21.73
N SER A 80 -15.64 32.97 22.29
CA SER A 80 -15.42 34.30 21.72
C SER A 80 -14.76 34.22 20.33
N ASN A 81 -13.73 33.38 20.18
CA ASN A 81 -13.03 33.20 18.91
C ASN A 81 -13.92 32.54 17.85
N LEU A 82 -14.77 31.59 18.25
CA LEU A 82 -15.76 30.98 17.37
C LEU A 82 -16.82 31.99 16.91
N HIS A 83 -17.26 32.90 17.79
CA HIS A 83 -18.18 33.98 17.43
C HIS A 83 -17.56 34.96 16.44
N LYS A 84 -16.31 35.38 16.66
CA LYS A 84 -15.55 36.23 15.71
C LYS A 84 -15.38 35.56 14.35
N PHE A 85 -15.07 34.26 14.32
CA PHE A 85 -14.95 33.49 13.09
C PHE A 85 -16.28 33.37 12.33
N LYS A 86 -17.39 33.20 13.07
CA LYS A 86 -18.74 33.17 12.49
C LYS A 86 -19.15 34.53 11.91
N GLU A 87 -18.77 35.63 12.55
CA GLU A 87 -18.97 36.98 12.02
C GLU A 87 -18.14 37.24 10.75
N GLU A 88 -16.90 36.75 10.68
CA GLU A 88 -16.09 36.85 9.46
C GLU A 88 -16.67 36.04 8.29
N LEU A 89 -17.14 34.81 8.54
CA LEU A 89 -17.83 34.01 7.52
C LEU A 89 -19.12 34.67 7.04
N THR A 90 -19.87 35.30 7.96
CA THR A 90 -21.10 36.03 7.60
C THR A 90 -20.79 37.31 6.81
N ARG A 91 -19.66 37.98 7.11
CA ARG A 91 -19.17 39.14 6.36
C ARG A 91 -18.71 38.74 4.95
N TYR A 92 -18.06 37.58 4.81
CA TYR A 92 -17.66 37.02 3.52
C TYR A 92 -18.88 36.61 2.67
N ALA A 93 -19.87 35.93 3.27
CA ALA A 93 -21.11 35.56 2.58
C ALA A 93 -21.94 36.77 2.11
N ARG A 94 -21.91 37.88 2.87
CA ARG A 94 -22.61 39.13 2.51
C ARG A 94 -21.94 39.89 1.36
N ASN A 95 -20.64 39.70 1.15
CA ASN A 95 -19.88 40.36 0.07
C ASN A 95 -19.90 39.59 -1.27
N VAL A 96 -20.41 38.36 -1.31
CA VAL A 96 -20.49 37.52 -2.52
C VAL A 96 -21.88 37.53 -3.18
N MET A 97 -22.88 38.18 -2.57
CA MET A 97 -24.22 38.34 -3.13
C MET A 97 -24.57 39.81 -3.37
N THR A 98 -24.01 40.42 -4.41
CA THR A 98 -24.55 41.67 -5.00
C THR A 98 -24.02 41.90 -6.43
N ILE A 99 -24.74 41.43 -7.47
CA ILE A 99 -24.80 42.08 -8.81
C ILE A 99 -26.23 41.87 -9.39
N PRO A 100 -26.88 42.90 -10.00
CA PRO A 100 -28.34 43.03 -10.14
C PRO A 100 -28.92 42.53 -11.50
N PRO A 101 -30.27 42.57 -11.69
CA PRO A 101 -30.93 42.02 -12.87
C PRO A 101 -31.24 43.09 -13.94
N SER A 102 -31.04 42.78 -15.22
CA SER A 102 -31.80 43.38 -16.34
C SER A 102 -31.57 42.64 -17.66
N LEU A 103 -32.67 42.15 -18.26
CA LEU A 103 -32.79 41.78 -19.67
C LEU A 103 -32.75 43.03 -20.58
N PRO A 104 -32.34 42.90 -21.86
CA PRO A 104 -33.36 42.96 -22.90
C PRO A 104 -33.15 42.01 -24.10
N SER A 105 -34.29 41.70 -24.71
CA SER A 105 -34.57 41.00 -25.96
C SER A 105 -34.15 41.78 -27.22
N ILE A 106 -33.49 41.12 -28.20
CA ILE A 106 -33.55 41.52 -29.63
C ILE A 106 -33.52 40.25 -30.51
N LEU A 107 -34.59 40.09 -31.29
CA LEU A 107 -34.71 39.18 -32.44
C LEU A 107 -34.11 39.83 -33.70
N THR A 108 -33.64 38.97 -34.61
CA THR A 108 -33.48 39.16 -36.07
C THR A 108 -32.50 40.22 -36.58
N ASN A 109 -31.40 39.77 -37.21
CA ASN A 109 -31.31 39.85 -38.67
C ASN A 109 -30.16 39.00 -39.25
N THR A 110 -30.52 38.30 -40.32
CA THR A 110 -29.71 37.48 -41.21
C THR A 110 -28.73 38.32 -42.02
N SER A 111 -27.48 37.85 -42.18
CA SER A 111 -26.93 37.45 -43.50
C SER A 111 -25.40 37.30 -43.45
N SER A 112 -24.96 36.14 -43.97
CA SER A 112 -23.69 35.91 -44.68
C SER A 112 -22.37 36.13 -43.94
N ILE A 113 -21.87 35.08 -43.28
CA ILE A 113 -20.45 34.71 -43.35
C ILE A 113 -20.36 33.19 -43.58
N ASN A 114 -19.58 32.83 -44.58
CA ASN A 114 -19.53 31.54 -45.26
C ASN A 114 -19.09 30.35 -44.40
N ASN A 115 -19.80 29.24 -44.64
CA ASN A 115 -19.44 27.83 -44.51
C ASN A 115 -17.97 27.51 -44.22
N SER A 116 -17.72 27.09 -42.99
CA SER A 116 -16.89 25.92 -42.70
C SER A 116 -17.79 24.84 -42.12
N ASN A 117 -17.91 23.70 -42.79
CA ASN A 117 -18.77 22.57 -42.44
C ASN A 117 -18.71 22.22 -40.94
N ILE A 118 -19.74 22.59 -40.19
CA ILE A 118 -20.02 22.01 -38.87
C ILE A 118 -20.87 20.78 -39.16
N GLU A 119 -20.25 19.61 -39.27
CA GLU A 119 -21.00 18.36 -39.34
C GLU A 119 -21.89 18.25 -38.08
N GLN A 120 -23.20 18.08 -38.28
CA GLN A 120 -24.20 17.98 -37.22
C GLN A 120 -24.84 16.59 -37.30
N VAL A 121 -25.17 16.00 -36.15
CA VAL A 121 -25.84 14.69 -36.06
C VAL A 121 -27.15 14.82 -35.30
N TYR A 122 -28.08 13.90 -35.54
CA TYR A 122 -29.39 13.91 -34.89
C TYR A 122 -29.47 12.79 -33.84
N TRP A 123 -29.67 13.15 -32.58
CA TRP A 123 -29.93 12.21 -31.50
C TRP A 123 -31.41 11.86 -31.48
N THR A 124 -31.75 10.60 -31.73
CA THR A 124 -33.13 10.15 -31.86
C THR A 124 -33.49 9.22 -30.71
N GLU A 125 -34.55 9.53 -29.97
CA GLU A 125 -35.12 8.67 -28.93
C GLU A 125 -36.49 8.18 -29.38
N ILE A 126 -36.70 6.86 -29.31
CA ILE A 126 -37.91 6.17 -29.77
C ILE A 126 -38.46 5.32 -28.64
N CYS A 127 -39.77 5.41 -28.43
CA CYS A 127 -40.52 4.53 -27.55
C CYS A 127 -41.54 3.72 -28.36
N ILE A 128 -41.45 2.40 -28.29
CA ILE A 128 -42.44 1.48 -28.86
C ILE A 128 -43.39 1.10 -27.74
N GLU A 129 -44.63 1.59 -27.79
CA GLU A 129 -45.60 1.40 -26.70
C GLU A 129 -46.27 0.03 -26.80
N ARG A 130 -46.99 -0.22 -27.91
CA ARG A 130 -47.82 -1.42 -28.07
C ARG A 130 -48.21 -1.70 -29.51
N GLY A 131 -48.49 -2.97 -29.78
CA GLY A 131 -49.15 -3.47 -30.98
C GLY A 131 -50.61 -3.78 -30.68
N ARG A 132 -51.48 -3.66 -31.67
CA ARG A 132 -52.90 -3.99 -31.55
C ARG A 132 -53.39 -4.71 -32.80
N ASP A 133 -54.20 -5.74 -32.60
CA ASP A 133 -54.83 -6.54 -33.65
C ASP A 133 -53.83 -7.11 -34.66
N LEU A 134 -52.68 -7.60 -34.15
CA LEU A 134 -51.65 -8.22 -34.98
C LEU A 134 -52.13 -9.56 -35.57
N ALA A 135 -51.58 -9.97 -36.71
CA ALA A 135 -51.97 -11.21 -37.39
C ALA A 135 -51.51 -12.47 -36.65
N ALA A 136 -52.41 -13.44 -36.41
CA ALA A 136 -52.05 -14.75 -35.88
C ALA A 136 -51.37 -15.61 -36.96
N LYS A 137 -50.19 -16.18 -36.67
CA LYS A 137 -49.47 -17.10 -37.56
C LYS A 137 -49.40 -18.52 -37.01
N ASP A 138 -49.46 -18.71 -35.70
CA ASP A 138 -49.46 -20.04 -35.12
C ASP A 138 -50.76 -20.80 -35.40
N ILE A 139 -50.63 -22.13 -35.52
CA ILE A 139 -51.74 -23.09 -35.58
C ILE A 139 -52.66 -22.95 -34.35
N SER A 140 -52.14 -22.40 -33.24
CA SER A 140 -52.88 -22.19 -31.99
C SER A 140 -53.79 -20.95 -31.99
N GLY A 141 -53.78 -20.14 -33.05
CA GLY A 141 -54.57 -18.90 -33.15
C GLY A 141 -53.97 -17.71 -32.40
N SER A 142 -52.71 -17.80 -31.99
CA SER A 142 -51.93 -16.72 -31.39
C SER A 142 -50.64 -16.46 -32.17
N SER A 143 -49.83 -15.51 -31.70
CA SER A 143 -48.48 -15.24 -32.19
C SER A 143 -47.62 -14.76 -31.02
N ASP A 144 -46.32 -14.89 -31.17
CA ASP A 144 -45.24 -14.42 -30.30
C ASP A 144 -44.54 -13.17 -30.92
N PRO A 145 -45.22 -12.01 -31.02
CA PRO A 145 -44.72 -10.88 -31.81
C PRO A 145 -43.52 -10.16 -31.20
N TYR A 146 -42.59 -9.77 -32.08
CA TYR A 146 -41.50 -8.83 -31.80
C TYR A 146 -41.22 -7.90 -32.99
N ILE A 147 -40.59 -6.74 -32.76
CA ILE A 147 -40.32 -5.72 -33.77
C ILE A 147 -38.80 -5.53 -33.95
N LYS A 148 -38.33 -5.60 -35.20
CA LYS A 148 -36.99 -5.18 -35.63
C LYS A 148 -37.05 -3.76 -36.20
N VAL A 149 -36.25 -2.86 -35.64
CA VAL A 149 -36.14 -1.47 -36.07
C VAL A 149 -34.89 -1.28 -36.92
N LEU A 150 -35.06 -0.83 -38.16
CA LEU A 150 -33.97 -0.62 -39.11
C LEU A 150 -33.86 0.86 -39.50
N TYR A 151 -32.62 1.34 -39.60
CA TYR A 151 -32.31 2.66 -40.15
C TYR A 151 -31.19 2.51 -41.18
N GLY A 152 -31.50 2.80 -42.45
CA GLY A 152 -30.64 2.41 -43.57
C GLY A 152 -30.56 0.89 -43.70
N ASN A 153 -29.34 0.35 -43.77
CA ASN A 153 -29.08 -1.10 -43.83
C ASN A 153 -28.70 -1.71 -42.46
N GLU A 154 -28.79 -0.92 -41.38
CA GLU A 154 -28.40 -1.36 -40.04
C GLU A 154 -29.63 -1.59 -39.16
N GLU A 155 -29.65 -2.74 -38.49
CA GLU A 155 -30.60 -3.02 -37.41
C GLU A 155 -30.16 -2.25 -36.16
N LYS A 156 -31.05 -1.40 -35.63
CA LYS A 156 -30.75 -0.55 -34.47
C LYS A 156 -31.31 -1.09 -33.17
N TYR A 157 -32.40 -1.86 -33.24
CA TYR A 157 -33.08 -2.37 -32.05
C TYR A 157 -33.99 -3.55 -32.40
N ILE A 158 -34.11 -4.51 -31.47
CA ILE A 158 -35.13 -5.58 -31.49
C ILE A 158 -35.89 -5.52 -30.17
N THR A 159 -37.22 -5.51 -30.20
CA THR A 159 -38.03 -5.57 -28.97
C THR A 159 -38.04 -6.97 -28.36
N ASN A 160 -38.47 -7.09 -27.10
CA ASN A 160 -38.76 -8.39 -26.52
C ASN A 160 -39.90 -9.11 -27.26
N ILE A 161 -39.84 -10.44 -27.25
CA ILE A 161 -40.87 -11.34 -27.76
C ILE A 161 -41.96 -11.49 -26.69
N ILE A 162 -43.21 -11.21 -27.05
CA ILE A 162 -44.36 -11.36 -26.13
C ILE A 162 -45.16 -12.57 -26.57
N SER A 163 -45.16 -13.64 -25.79
CA SER A 163 -45.78 -14.89 -26.21
C SER A 163 -47.31 -14.86 -26.21
N LYS A 164 -47.89 -15.49 -27.23
CA LYS A 164 -49.31 -15.76 -27.46
C LYS A 164 -50.21 -14.54 -27.31
N ASN A 165 -49.81 -13.41 -27.87
CA ASN A 165 -50.51 -12.15 -27.69
C ASN A 165 -50.55 -11.31 -28.98
N LEU A 166 -51.76 -11.12 -29.54
CA LEU A 166 -51.98 -10.27 -30.71
C LEU A 166 -52.10 -8.77 -30.37
N ASN A 167 -52.09 -8.42 -29.08
CA ASN A 167 -52.11 -7.06 -28.56
C ASN A 167 -50.94 -6.80 -27.59
N PRO A 168 -49.70 -6.98 -28.05
CA PRO A 168 -48.52 -6.88 -27.21
C PRO A 168 -48.31 -5.45 -26.69
N VAL A 169 -47.86 -5.32 -25.44
CA VAL A 169 -47.43 -4.03 -24.85
C VAL A 169 -45.95 -4.16 -24.52
N TRP A 170 -45.10 -3.48 -25.30
CA TRP A 170 -43.65 -3.50 -25.11
C TRP A 170 -43.19 -2.40 -24.14
N ASN A 171 -43.67 -1.16 -24.33
CA ASN A 171 -43.20 0.04 -23.61
C ASN A 171 -41.67 0.17 -23.56
N GLU A 172 -41.00 -0.17 -24.67
CA GLU A 172 -39.54 -0.17 -24.76
C GLU A 172 -39.02 1.15 -25.31
N LYS A 173 -37.92 1.65 -24.74
CA LYS A 173 -37.29 2.92 -25.13
C LYS A 173 -35.83 2.70 -25.51
N PHE A 174 -35.44 3.26 -26.65
CA PHE A 174 -34.06 3.18 -27.13
C PHE A 174 -33.66 4.45 -27.87
N THR A 175 -32.36 4.65 -28.01
CA THR A 175 -31.78 5.88 -28.58
C THR A 175 -30.63 5.58 -29.53
N PHE A 176 -30.55 6.27 -30.65
CA PHE A 176 -29.42 6.16 -31.58
C PHE A 176 -29.19 7.44 -32.38
N PHE A 177 -28.03 7.53 -33.04
CA PHE A 177 -27.67 8.65 -33.90
C PHE A 177 -28.14 8.42 -35.35
N VAL A 178 -28.82 9.43 -35.90
CA VAL A 178 -29.25 9.52 -37.31
C VAL A 178 -28.33 10.50 -38.03
N HIS A 179 -27.84 10.11 -39.20
CA HIS A 179 -26.90 10.90 -40.01
C HIS A 179 -27.59 11.66 -41.14
N ASP A 180 -28.69 11.12 -41.64
CA ASP A 180 -29.51 11.71 -42.69
C ASP A 180 -31.00 11.54 -42.35
N LEU A 181 -31.74 12.65 -42.30
CA LEU A 181 -33.18 12.68 -42.04
C LEU A 181 -34.02 12.24 -43.25
N ASN A 182 -33.42 12.12 -44.43
CA ASN A 182 -34.08 11.61 -45.63
C ASN A 182 -34.22 10.08 -45.63
N ILE A 183 -33.47 9.38 -44.78
CA ILE A 183 -33.56 7.93 -44.62
C ILE A 183 -34.67 7.62 -43.60
N PRO A 184 -35.74 6.90 -43.98
CA PRO A 184 -36.79 6.52 -43.06
C PRO A 184 -36.35 5.43 -42.08
N ILE A 185 -37.04 5.33 -40.95
CA ILE A 185 -36.89 4.19 -40.02
C ILE A 185 -37.97 3.17 -40.35
N TYR A 186 -37.56 1.92 -40.54
CA TYR A 186 -38.45 0.79 -40.76
C TYR A 186 -38.69 0.02 -39.47
N PHE A 187 -39.92 -0.45 -39.28
CA PHE A 187 -40.35 -1.32 -38.18
C PHE A 187 -40.92 -2.59 -38.80
N ASN A 188 -40.20 -3.70 -38.68
CA ASN A 188 -40.60 -5.00 -39.23
C ASN A 188 -41.03 -5.90 -38.08
N ILE A 189 -42.24 -6.45 -38.15
CA ILE A 189 -42.84 -7.25 -37.10
C ILE A 189 -42.78 -8.72 -37.53
N PHE A 190 -42.37 -9.58 -36.60
CA PHE A 190 -42.18 -11.01 -36.80
C PHE A 190 -42.83 -11.82 -35.69
N ASP A 191 -43.26 -13.04 -36.04
CA ASP A 191 -43.67 -14.08 -35.12
C ASP A 191 -42.48 -14.98 -34.80
N HIS A 192 -42.21 -15.23 -33.52
CA HIS A 192 -41.08 -16.06 -33.12
C HIS A 192 -41.46 -17.54 -32.99
N ASP A 193 -40.88 -18.38 -33.85
CA ASP A 193 -41.15 -19.83 -33.87
C ASP A 193 -39.99 -20.65 -33.28
N ILE A 194 -40.32 -21.59 -32.39
CA ILE A 194 -39.33 -22.46 -31.71
C ILE A 194 -38.65 -23.44 -32.70
N ILE A 195 -39.35 -23.84 -33.77
CA ILE A 195 -38.85 -24.78 -34.78
C ILE A 195 -39.22 -24.26 -36.18
N GLY A 196 -38.29 -23.57 -36.83
CA GLY A 196 -38.50 -22.93 -38.13
C GLY A 196 -37.77 -21.60 -38.22
N GLY A 197 -37.98 -20.85 -39.31
CA GLY A 197 -37.59 -19.44 -39.39
C GLY A 197 -38.81 -18.56 -39.15
N ASP A 198 -38.63 -17.47 -38.42
CA ASP A 198 -39.68 -16.54 -38.00
C ASP A 198 -40.57 -16.03 -39.15
N ASP A 199 -41.89 -16.04 -38.93
CA ASP A 199 -42.88 -15.60 -39.90
C ASP A 199 -43.09 -14.08 -39.87
N SER A 200 -43.01 -13.42 -41.03
CA SER A 200 -43.27 -11.98 -41.09
C SER A 200 -44.76 -11.65 -40.85
N MET A 201 -44.99 -10.76 -39.90
CA MET A 201 -46.29 -10.27 -39.48
C MET A 201 -46.63 -8.88 -40.05
N GLY A 202 -45.70 -8.22 -40.75
CA GLY A 202 -45.94 -6.94 -41.41
C GLY A 202 -44.83 -5.92 -41.17
N THR A 203 -44.78 -4.88 -41.98
CA THR A 203 -43.75 -3.84 -41.95
C THR A 203 -44.40 -2.46 -42.00
N THR A 204 -43.82 -1.47 -41.33
CA THR A 204 -44.21 -0.06 -41.46
C THR A 204 -42.99 0.84 -41.40
N LYS A 205 -43.13 2.12 -41.75
CA LYS A 205 -42.02 3.07 -41.76
C LYS A 205 -42.42 4.46 -41.30
N ILE A 206 -41.44 5.23 -40.84
CA ILE A 206 -41.61 6.66 -40.51
C ILE A 206 -40.52 7.50 -41.20
N ASP A 207 -40.97 8.53 -41.90
CA ASP A 207 -40.12 9.49 -42.60
C ASP A 207 -39.64 10.58 -41.63
N LEU A 208 -38.34 10.62 -41.31
CA LEU A 208 -37.80 11.52 -40.28
C LEU A 208 -37.85 12.99 -40.66
N TYR A 209 -37.71 13.32 -41.95
CA TYR A 209 -37.79 14.71 -42.45
C TYR A 209 -39.16 15.36 -42.24
N LYS A 210 -40.23 14.58 -41.97
CA LYS A 210 -41.58 15.10 -41.69
C LYS A 210 -41.81 15.42 -40.21
N LEU A 211 -40.88 15.06 -39.33
CA LEU A 211 -41.05 15.18 -37.88
C LEU A 211 -40.49 16.49 -37.34
N PRO A 212 -41.16 17.12 -36.35
CA PRO A 212 -40.64 18.33 -35.71
C PRO A 212 -39.42 18.00 -34.83
N LEU A 213 -38.33 18.76 -35.00
CA LEU A 213 -37.15 18.67 -34.14
C LEU A 213 -37.45 19.17 -32.72
N ASP A 214 -36.81 18.56 -31.72
CA ASP A 214 -36.94 18.85 -30.28
C ASP A 214 -38.37 18.79 -29.71
N LYS A 215 -39.27 18.06 -30.37
CA LYS A 215 -40.64 17.80 -29.89
C LYS A 215 -40.98 16.32 -29.96
N LEU A 216 -41.66 15.82 -28.92
CA LEU A 216 -42.15 14.46 -28.88
C LEU A 216 -43.30 14.30 -29.89
N TYR A 217 -43.13 13.40 -30.85
CA TYR A 217 -44.12 13.05 -31.85
C TYR A 217 -44.66 11.64 -31.58
N ALA A 218 -45.95 11.52 -31.27
CA ALA A 218 -46.61 10.22 -31.08
C ALA A 218 -47.37 9.82 -32.36
N ALA A 219 -47.15 8.60 -32.83
CA ALA A 219 -47.74 8.08 -34.06
C ALA A 219 -48.37 6.70 -33.83
N THR A 220 -49.50 6.46 -34.48
CA THR A 220 -50.10 5.13 -34.65
C THR A 220 -49.88 4.74 -36.11
N LEU A 221 -49.07 3.71 -36.35
CA LEU A 221 -48.67 3.26 -37.68
C LEU A 221 -49.38 1.95 -38.01
N GLU A 222 -49.95 1.88 -39.21
CA GLU A 222 -50.57 0.65 -39.73
C GLU A 222 -49.52 -0.25 -40.39
N LEU A 223 -49.70 -1.56 -40.27
CA LEU A 223 -48.78 -2.56 -40.82
C LEU A 223 -49.16 -2.93 -42.25
N GLU A 224 -48.16 -2.94 -43.13
CA GLU A 224 -48.27 -3.35 -44.52
C GLU A 224 -47.69 -4.76 -44.71
N ASN A 225 -48.28 -5.57 -45.59
CA ASN A 225 -47.73 -6.88 -45.97
C ASN A 225 -46.98 -6.79 -47.29
N GLU A 226 -45.82 -7.43 -47.39
CA GLU A 226 -45.13 -7.58 -48.67
C GLU A 226 -45.89 -8.49 -49.66
N ARG A 227 -46.82 -9.35 -49.19
CA ARG A 227 -47.44 -10.41 -50.01
C ARG A 227 -48.95 -10.29 -50.25
N ARG A 228 -49.70 -9.43 -49.54
CA ARG A 228 -51.15 -9.20 -49.75
C ARG A 228 -51.51 -7.74 -49.43
N ARG A 229 -52.17 -7.05 -50.38
CA ARG A 229 -52.56 -5.63 -50.22
C ARG A 229 -53.85 -5.42 -49.42
N ASP A 230 -54.67 -6.44 -49.23
CA ASP A 230 -56.00 -6.29 -48.63
C ASP A 230 -56.15 -7.16 -47.39
N GLY A 231 -55.92 -6.54 -46.23
CA GLY A 231 -56.15 -7.12 -44.91
C GLY A 231 -55.55 -6.22 -43.82
N LYS A 232 -56.34 -5.85 -42.81
CA LYS A 232 -55.81 -5.18 -41.61
C LYS A 232 -54.95 -6.18 -40.85
N ILE A 233 -53.64 -5.93 -40.81
CA ILE A 233 -52.64 -6.86 -40.27
C ILE A 233 -52.14 -6.41 -38.88
N GLY A 234 -52.66 -5.27 -38.42
CA GLY A 234 -52.45 -4.72 -37.09
C GLY A 234 -51.90 -3.30 -37.14
N ILE A 235 -51.82 -2.68 -35.98
CA ILE A 235 -51.28 -1.32 -35.80
C ILE A 235 -50.25 -1.31 -34.68
N ILE A 236 -49.24 -0.45 -34.78
CA ILE A 236 -48.27 -0.19 -33.72
C ILE A 236 -48.33 1.27 -33.29
N LYS A 237 -48.17 1.52 -31.99
CA LYS A 237 -48.11 2.87 -31.44
C LYS A 237 -46.69 3.17 -30.95
N ILE A 238 -46.13 4.26 -31.43
CA ILE A 238 -44.77 4.69 -31.11
C ILE A 238 -44.74 6.19 -30.73
N SER A 239 -43.70 6.62 -30.03
CA SER A 239 -43.36 8.03 -29.89
C SER A 239 -41.87 8.27 -30.16
N ILE A 240 -41.55 9.36 -30.85
CA ILE A 240 -40.20 9.69 -31.32
C ILE A 240 -39.88 11.15 -30.99
N ILE A 241 -38.65 11.43 -30.56
CA ILE A 241 -38.11 12.79 -30.46
C ILE A 241 -36.74 12.83 -31.15
N ILE A 242 -36.50 13.86 -31.96
CA ILE A 242 -35.26 14.05 -32.72
C ILE A 242 -34.61 15.36 -32.26
N THR A 243 -33.41 15.26 -31.67
CA THR A 243 -32.67 16.42 -31.16
C THR A 243 -31.38 16.64 -31.95
N PRO A 244 -31.20 17.82 -32.57
CA PRO A 244 -29.98 18.14 -33.30
C PRO A 244 -28.80 18.38 -32.33
N LYS A 245 -27.65 17.73 -32.57
CA LYS A 245 -26.45 17.79 -31.70
C LYS A 245 -25.16 17.97 -32.54
N PRO A 246 -24.13 18.66 -32.00
CA PRO A 246 -22.83 18.78 -32.68
C PRO A 246 -22.11 17.43 -32.76
N ILE A 247 -21.30 17.17 -33.80
CA ILE A 247 -20.67 15.85 -33.99
C ILE A 247 -19.75 15.42 -32.85
N LYS A 248 -19.11 16.38 -32.16
CA LYS A 248 -18.28 16.09 -30.96
C LYS A 248 -19.09 15.43 -29.83
N PHE A 249 -20.40 15.68 -29.77
CA PHE A 249 -21.33 15.01 -28.84
C PHE A 249 -21.50 13.53 -29.20
N ARG A 250 -21.54 13.18 -30.50
CA ARG A 250 -21.52 11.78 -30.96
C ARG A 250 -20.30 11.07 -30.42
N ASP A 251 -19.12 11.66 -30.57
CA ASP A 251 -17.87 11.03 -30.12
C ASP A 251 -17.80 10.92 -28.60
N GLN A 252 -18.32 11.90 -27.86
CA GLN A 252 -18.39 11.85 -26.40
C GLN A 252 -19.36 10.77 -25.92
N VAL A 253 -20.54 10.66 -26.55
CA VAL A 253 -21.54 9.63 -26.23
C VAL A 253 -21.08 8.25 -26.67
N LEU A 254 -20.47 8.09 -27.85
CA LEU A 254 -19.85 6.83 -28.28
C LEU A 254 -18.67 6.45 -27.38
N ARG A 255 -17.86 7.39 -26.90
CA ARG A 255 -16.85 7.13 -25.86
C ARG A 255 -17.48 6.70 -24.53
N THR A 256 -18.64 7.24 -24.18
CA THR A 256 -19.34 6.92 -22.92
C THR A 256 -20.14 5.61 -23.03
N LEU A 257 -20.67 5.29 -24.21
CA LEU A 257 -21.38 4.05 -24.52
C LEU A 257 -20.41 2.90 -24.79
N ALA A 258 -19.25 3.13 -25.40
CA ALA A 258 -18.14 2.16 -25.42
C ALA A 258 -17.66 1.84 -24.00
N LYS A 259 -17.66 2.84 -23.10
CA LYS A 259 -17.42 2.66 -21.64
C LYS A 259 -18.59 1.99 -20.88
N ARG A 260 -19.82 1.95 -21.43
CA ARG A 260 -21.02 1.38 -20.79
C ARG A 260 -21.49 0.04 -21.39
N SER A 261 -21.12 -0.27 -22.62
CA SER A 261 -21.54 -1.47 -23.40
C SER A 261 -20.78 -2.75 -23.02
N GLN A 262 -19.87 -2.70 -22.04
CA GLN A 262 -19.19 -3.90 -21.51
C GLN A 262 -19.73 -4.38 -20.15
N LYS A 263 -20.80 -3.76 -19.62
CA LYS A 263 -21.34 -4.01 -18.26
C LYS A 263 -22.78 -4.61 -18.20
N ARG A 264 -23.38 -5.02 -19.32
CA ARG A 264 -24.57 -5.89 -19.39
C ARG A 264 -24.42 -6.66 -20.70
N SER A 265 -24.25 -7.96 -20.79
CA SER A 265 -24.80 -9.09 -20.05
C SER A 265 -24.12 -10.34 -20.61
N PHE A 266 -23.82 -11.37 -19.81
CA PHE A 266 -24.06 -12.76 -20.24
C PHE A 266 -24.04 -13.72 -19.06
N ILE A 267 -25.24 -14.13 -18.65
CA ILE A 267 -25.54 -15.51 -18.21
C ILE A 267 -26.62 -16.01 -19.19
N GLY A 268 -26.24 -17.04 -19.97
CA GLY A 268 -27.06 -17.98 -20.74
C GLY A 268 -27.78 -17.46 -22.00
N SER A 269 -27.73 -18.06 -23.20
CA SER A 269 -27.07 -19.28 -23.66
C SER A 269 -27.00 -19.30 -25.22
N ARG A 270 -25.84 -19.70 -25.74
CA ARG A 270 -25.52 -20.30 -27.06
C ARG A 270 -25.64 -19.50 -28.38
N SER A 271 -24.45 -19.02 -28.78
CA SER A 271 -23.70 -19.42 -29.99
C SER A 271 -24.04 -18.77 -31.35
N LYS A 272 -23.28 -17.73 -31.73
CA LYS A 272 -22.12 -17.83 -32.66
C LYS A 272 -21.66 -16.43 -33.11
N SER A 273 -20.60 -15.93 -32.47
CA SER A 273 -19.51 -15.09 -33.03
C SER A 273 -18.78 -14.44 -31.84
N ASN A 274 -17.76 -15.12 -31.33
CA ASN A 274 -17.05 -14.76 -30.10
C ASN A 274 -15.93 -13.75 -30.39
N ASN A 275 -16.20 -12.45 -30.20
CA ASN A 275 -15.17 -11.53 -29.74
C ASN A 275 -15.41 -11.30 -28.24
N PRO A 276 -14.57 -11.84 -27.33
CA PRO A 276 -14.76 -11.64 -25.91
C PRO A 276 -14.54 -10.17 -25.57
N ILE A 277 -15.60 -9.50 -25.11
CA ILE A 277 -15.50 -8.22 -24.41
C ILE A 277 -14.70 -8.48 -23.11
N ILE A 278 -13.44 -8.06 -23.10
CA ILE A 278 -12.54 -8.19 -21.96
C ILE A 278 -12.93 -7.14 -20.92
N GLN A 279 -13.54 -7.56 -19.81
CA GLN A 279 -13.71 -6.69 -18.65
C GLN A 279 -12.35 -6.47 -17.97
N PRO A 280 -12.01 -5.24 -17.53
CA PRO A 280 -10.76 -4.98 -16.85
C PRO A 280 -10.71 -5.79 -15.55
N ARG A 281 -9.64 -6.59 -15.39
CA ARG A 281 -9.40 -7.36 -14.17
C ARG A 281 -8.78 -6.41 -13.15
N ARG A 282 -9.36 -6.35 -11.96
CA ARG A 282 -8.81 -5.61 -10.82
C ARG A 282 -8.25 -6.59 -9.81
N THR A 283 -7.07 -6.28 -9.32
CA THR A 283 -6.47 -6.97 -8.17
C THR A 283 -6.43 -6.00 -7.01
N ILE A 284 -7.02 -6.40 -5.88
CA ILE A 284 -7.05 -5.66 -4.64
C ILE A 284 -6.11 -6.36 -3.67
N ASP A 285 -5.05 -5.66 -3.26
CA ASP A 285 -4.14 -6.14 -2.23
C ASP A 285 -4.47 -5.42 -0.91
N VAL A 286 -4.83 -6.20 0.10
CA VAL A 286 -5.18 -5.73 1.44
C VAL A 286 -4.09 -6.18 2.40
N PHE A 287 -3.30 -5.23 2.89
CA PHE A 287 -2.24 -5.49 3.86
C PHE A 287 -2.65 -5.02 5.25
N ILE A 288 -2.88 -5.96 6.16
CA ILE A 288 -3.24 -5.69 7.55
C ILE A 288 -1.98 -5.41 8.35
N ILE A 289 -1.91 -4.22 8.97
CA ILE A 289 -0.77 -3.77 9.75
C ILE A 289 -0.98 -4.17 11.22
N GLN A 290 -1.87 -3.46 11.90
CA GLN A 290 -2.04 -3.57 13.36
C GLN A 290 -3.47 -3.24 13.80
N GLY A 291 -3.83 -3.73 14.98
CA GLY A 291 -5.01 -3.28 15.73
C GLY A 291 -4.57 -2.39 16.88
N ARG A 292 -5.25 -1.27 17.08
CA ARG A 292 -5.01 -0.32 18.18
C ARG A 292 -6.20 -0.31 19.13
N ASN A 293 -5.90 -0.40 20.43
CA ASN A 293 -6.86 -0.34 21.52
C ASN A 293 -8.02 -1.32 21.35
N LEU A 294 -7.73 -2.57 21.01
CA LEU A 294 -8.77 -3.58 20.90
C LEU A 294 -9.39 -3.85 22.27
N LYS A 295 -10.72 -3.76 22.35
CA LYS A 295 -11.45 -4.02 23.57
C LYS A 295 -11.40 -5.51 23.88
N SER A 296 -10.92 -5.85 25.07
CA SER A 296 -10.93 -7.24 25.50
C SER A 296 -12.36 -7.72 25.72
N ALA A 297 -12.71 -8.87 25.15
CA ALA A 297 -13.99 -9.54 25.39
C ALA A 297 -14.13 -10.00 26.86
N ARG A 298 -13.05 -9.98 27.65
CA ARG A 298 -13.03 -10.34 29.07
C ARG A 298 -12.44 -9.20 29.90
N ILE A 299 -13.11 -8.84 30.98
CA ILE A 299 -12.62 -7.85 31.95
C ILE A 299 -11.25 -8.33 32.48
N ASN A 300 -10.21 -7.50 32.35
CA ASN A 300 -8.85 -7.70 32.87
C ASN A 300 -8.04 -8.92 32.33
N LYS A 301 -8.26 -9.36 31.08
CA LYS A 301 -7.43 -10.42 30.46
C LYS A 301 -6.94 -10.04 29.06
N ALA A 302 -5.72 -10.45 28.73
CA ALA A 302 -5.10 -10.25 27.42
C ALA A 302 -5.82 -11.06 26.33
N CYS A 303 -6.06 -10.44 25.16
CA CYS A 303 -6.73 -11.07 24.02
C CYS A 303 -5.78 -11.87 23.14
N ASN A 304 -6.35 -12.82 22.39
CA ASN A 304 -5.68 -13.50 21.30
C ASN A 304 -6.32 -13.14 19.95
N PRO A 305 -6.15 -11.90 19.47
CA PRO A 305 -6.95 -11.39 18.35
C PRO A 305 -6.51 -11.98 17.00
N TYR A 306 -7.49 -12.26 16.16
CA TYR A 306 -7.32 -12.55 14.73
C TYR A 306 -8.47 -11.92 13.92
N ILE A 307 -8.22 -11.67 12.63
CA ILE A 307 -9.16 -11.01 11.73
C ILE A 307 -9.64 -12.00 10.68
N LYS A 308 -10.94 -12.03 10.42
CA LYS A 308 -11.53 -12.62 9.21
C LYS A 308 -11.91 -11.52 8.24
N LEU A 309 -11.36 -11.63 7.04
CA LEU A 309 -11.63 -10.74 5.92
C LEU A 309 -12.66 -11.38 4.99
N LYS A 310 -13.66 -10.60 4.60
CA LYS A 310 -14.66 -11.00 3.62
C LYS A 310 -14.77 -9.91 2.56
N PHE A 311 -14.45 -10.30 1.33
CA PHE A 311 -14.56 -9.47 0.15
C PHE A 311 -15.19 -10.32 -0.96
N ASP A 312 -16.39 -9.92 -1.38
CA ASP A 312 -17.27 -10.70 -2.26
C ASP A 312 -17.64 -12.08 -1.66
N ASN A 313 -18.77 -12.66 -2.04
CA ASN A 313 -19.30 -13.87 -1.37
C ASN A 313 -18.42 -15.13 -1.54
N ASN A 314 -17.37 -15.06 -2.36
CA ASN A 314 -16.61 -16.21 -2.84
C ASN A 314 -15.26 -16.47 -2.13
N LYS A 315 -14.61 -15.47 -1.52
CA LYS A 315 -13.29 -15.66 -0.86
C LYS A 315 -13.24 -15.06 0.54
N LYS A 316 -12.95 -15.90 1.54
CA LYS A 316 -12.76 -15.52 2.95
C LYS A 316 -11.32 -15.81 3.35
N TYR A 317 -10.64 -14.82 3.92
CA TYR A 317 -9.30 -14.99 4.47
C TYR A 317 -9.32 -14.85 5.99
N ARG A 318 -8.32 -15.42 6.66
CA ARG A 318 -8.13 -15.36 8.10
C ARG A 318 -6.66 -15.05 8.40
N THR A 319 -6.41 -14.10 9.31
CA THR A 319 -5.05 -13.84 9.80
C THR A 319 -4.59 -14.87 10.83
N GLN A 320 -3.27 -14.91 11.04
CA GLN A 320 -2.70 -15.65 12.18
C GLN A 320 -3.17 -15.04 13.52
N THR A 321 -3.42 -15.91 14.50
CA THR A 321 -3.76 -15.50 15.87
C THR A 321 -2.52 -15.02 16.61
N ILE A 322 -2.54 -13.77 17.08
CA ILE A 322 -1.49 -13.24 17.96
C ILE A 322 -1.93 -13.46 19.39
N LYS A 323 -1.02 -13.92 20.27
CA LYS A 323 -1.38 -14.29 21.64
C LYS A 323 -1.14 -13.13 22.62
N SER A 324 -2.06 -12.97 23.57
CA SER A 324 -1.93 -12.12 24.76
C SER A 324 -1.60 -10.65 24.48
N THR A 325 -2.30 -10.02 23.53
CA THR A 325 -2.17 -8.59 23.23
C THR A 325 -3.51 -7.95 22.86
N CYS A 326 -3.68 -6.68 23.24
CA CYS A 326 -4.79 -5.82 22.79
C CYS A 326 -4.34 -4.84 21.69
N ASN A 327 -3.05 -4.85 21.35
CA ASN A 327 -2.45 -4.12 20.23
C ASN A 327 -1.70 -5.11 19.33
N PRO A 328 -2.41 -5.97 18.58
CA PRO A 328 -1.80 -6.95 17.70
C PRO A 328 -1.17 -6.33 16.45
N GLU A 329 -0.06 -6.90 16.00
CA GLU A 329 0.63 -6.53 14.75
C GLU A 329 0.70 -7.77 13.83
N TRP A 330 -0.12 -7.81 12.77
CA TRP A 330 -0.28 -9.03 11.95
C TRP A 330 0.67 -9.10 10.75
N TYR A 331 0.97 -7.95 10.13
CA TYR A 331 1.80 -7.81 8.93
C TYR A 331 1.51 -8.86 7.83
N GLN A 332 0.23 -8.99 7.45
CA GLN A 332 -0.23 -9.99 6.49
C GLN A 332 -0.97 -9.36 5.31
N SER A 333 -0.61 -9.79 4.09
CA SER A 333 -1.25 -9.38 2.84
C SER A 333 -2.24 -10.43 2.34
N PHE A 334 -3.39 -9.97 1.85
CA PHE A 334 -4.40 -10.80 1.22
C PHE A 334 -4.82 -10.19 -0.11
N MET A 335 -4.82 -11.01 -1.16
CA MET A 335 -5.11 -10.57 -2.51
C MET A 335 -6.48 -11.07 -2.97
N TYR A 336 -7.26 -10.16 -3.53
CA TYR A 336 -8.53 -10.44 -4.15
C TYR A 336 -8.49 -10.05 -5.62
N ASP A 337 -8.79 -10.99 -6.50
CA ASP A 337 -9.01 -10.68 -7.91
C ASP A 337 -10.51 -10.57 -8.18
N THR A 338 -10.89 -9.50 -8.86
CA THR A 338 -12.28 -9.23 -9.21
C THR A 338 -12.37 -8.59 -10.59
N THR A 339 -13.43 -8.93 -11.32
CA THR A 339 -13.82 -8.24 -12.56
C THR A 339 -14.99 -7.28 -12.30
N LEU A 340 -15.42 -7.12 -11.04
CA LEU A 340 -16.54 -6.26 -10.68
C LEU A 340 -16.19 -4.80 -10.98
N SER A 341 -17.08 -4.14 -11.74
CA SER A 341 -16.88 -2.75 -12.08
C SER A 341 -17.20 -1.79 -10.92
N GLU A 342 -18.08 -2.18 -10.00
CA GLU A 342 -18.28 -1.52 -8.70
C GLU A 342 -17.72 -2.42 -7.60
N LEU A 343 -16.85 -1.87 -6.76
CA LEU A 343 -16.18 -2.64 -5.71
C LEU A 343 -17.06 -2.67 -4.46
N PRO A 344 -17.48 -3.87 -3.98
CA PRO A 344 -18.20 -3.97 -2.72
C PRO A 344 -17.28 -3.54 -1.56
N PRO A 345 -17.84 -3.10 -0.42
CA PRO A 345 -17.03 -2.80 0.74
C PRO A 345 -16.35 -4.05 1.29
N LEU A 346 -15.14 -3.88 1.82
CA LEU A 346 -14.39 -4.92 2.52
C LEU A 346 -14.90 -5.03 3.96
N GLU A 347 -15.35 -6.22 4.36
CA GLU A 347 -15.79 -6.52 5.72
C GLU A 347 -14.63 -7.14 6.53
N LEU A 348 -14.32 -6.53 7.67
CA LEU A 348 -13.31 -6.97 8.64
C LEU A 348 -14.02 -7.39 9.93
N THR A 349 -13.77 -8.60 10.41
CA THR A 349 -14.34 -9.08 11.69
C THR A 349 -13.24 -9.59 12.60
N VAL A 350 -13.15 -9.02 13.80
CA VAL A 350 -12.11 -9.37 14.79
C VAL A 350 -12.68 -10.34 15.80
N PHE A 351 -11.91 -11.39 16.07
CA PHE A 351 -12.24 -12.42 17.04
C PHE A 351 -11.09 -12.63 18.03
N ASP A 352 -11.43 -13.01 19.26
CA ASP A 352 -10.50 -13.48 20.30
C ASP A 352 -10.47 -15.01 20.31
N ASP A 353 -9.33 -15.61 19.95
CA ASP A 353 -9.16 -17.06 19.90
C ASP A 353 -8.81 -17.64 21.27
N THR A 354 -9.79 -18.18 21.98
CA THR A 354 -9.60 -18.67 23.36
C THR A 354 -9.37 -20.18 23.47
N ASN A 355 -8.88 -20.84 22.41
CA ASN A 355 -8.71 -22.30 22.25
C ASN A 355 -10.00 -23.14 22.33
N ILE A 356 -11.08 -22.61 22.94
CA ILE A 356 -12.35 -23.31 23.18
C ILE A 356 -13.46 -22.73 22.28
N THR A 357 -13.61 -21.41 22.26
CA THR A 357 -14.53 -20.69 21.36
C THR A 357 -13.92 -19.35 20.94
N ALA A 358 -14.15 -18.96 19.69
CA ALA A 358 -13.76 -17.64 19.20
C ALA A 358 -14.80 -16.60 19.60
N ASN A 359 -14.43 -15.65 20.46
CA ASN A 359 -15.34 -14.59 20.90
C ASN A 359 -15.27 -13.42 19.93
N PHE A 360 -16.41 -12.87 19.52
CA PHE A 360 -16.46 -11.69 18.67
C PHE A 360 -16.00 -10.45 19.46
N ILE A 361 -15.09 -9.66 18.89
CA ILE A 361 -14.63 -8.39 19.46
C ILE A 361 -15.35 -7.22 18.78
N GLY A 362 -15.33 -7.18 17.44
CA GLY A 362 -15.92 -6.07 16.68
C GLY A 362 -15.86 -6.30 15.18
N ARG A 363 -16.66 -5.53 14.43
CA ARG A 363 -16.71 -5.54 12.96
C ARG A 363 -16.38 -4.15 12.43
N GLY A 364 -15.63 -4.07 11.34
CA GLY A 364 -15.32 -2.86 10.61
C GLY A 364 -15.63 -3.02 9.12
N ILE A 365 -16.00 -1.93 8.45
CA ILE A 365 -16.33 -1.91 7.03
C ILE A 365 -15.48 -0.85 6.34
N CYS A 366 -14.76 -1.24 5.29
CA CYS A 366 -13.92 -0.34 4.50
C CYS A 366 -14.49 -0.20 3.09
N ASN A 367 -14.90 1.02 2.71
CA ASN A 367 -15.44 1.28 1.39
C ASN A 367 -14.32 1.42 0.35
N LEU A 368 -14.32 0.58 -0.68
CA LEU A 368 -13.29 0.54 -1.72
C LEU A 368 -13.63 1.40 -2.95
N ALA A 369 -14.87 1.90 -3.06
CA ALA A 369 -15.35 2.58 -4.26
C ALA A 369 -14.72 3.96 -4.53
N HIS A 370 -14.17 4.61 -3.50
CA HIS A 370 -13.61 5.97 -3.59
C HIS A 370 -12.07 6.01 -3.59
N LEU A 371 -11.41 4.85 -3.65
CA LEU A 371 -9.95 4.77 -3.62
C LEU A 371 -9.37 4.97 -5.03
N ASP A 372 -8.30 5.77 -5.12
CA ASP A 372 -7.56 5.94 -6.38
C ASP A 372 -6.96 4.59 -6.81
N GLU A 373 -7.14 4.23 -8.07
CA GLU A 373 -6.49 3.06 -8.69
C GLU A 373 -4.97 3.33 -8.86
N GLU A 374 -4.17 2.27 -8.85
CA GLU A 374 -2.69 2.28 -8.97
C GLU A 374 -1.93 3.02 -7.86
N ARG A 375 -2.56 3.20 -6.70
CA ARG A 375 -1.98 3.81 -5.51
C ARG A 375 -2.29 2.99 -4.26
N THR A 376 -1.35 2.98 -3.31
CA THR A 376 -1.55 2.39 -1.98
C THR A 376 -2.11 3.42 -1.01
N HIS A 377 -3.21 3.08 -0.34
CA HIS A 377 -3.91 3.94 0.62
C HIS A 377 -3.83 3.38 2.03
N LEU A 378 -3.43 4.20 3.01
CA LEU A 378 -3.51 3.84 4.43
C LEU A 378 -4.92 4.17 4.96
N ILE A 379 -5.65 3.16 5.41
CA ILE A 379 -7.03 3.30 5.85
C ILE A 379 -7.13 2.83 7.31
N PRO A 380 -7.36 3.74 8.27
CA PRO A 380 -7.79 3.36 9.60
C PRO A 380 -9.29 2.98 9.55
N VAL A 381 -9.62 1.78 10.02
CA VAL A 381 -10.98 1.25 10.09
C VAL A 381 -11.40 1.17 11.54
N ASP A 382 -12.38 1.99 11.92
CA ASP A 382 -12.98 1.94 13.25
C ASP A 382 -13.89 0.71 13.39
N LEU A 383 -13.76 0.01 14.50
CA LEU A 383 -14.63 -1.11 14.84
C LEU A 383 -15.93 -0.62 15.48
N GLU A 384 -17.02 -1.33 15.20
CA GLU A 384 -18.33 -1.16 15.84
C GLU A 384 -18.19 -1.12 17.38
N ASP A 385 -19.08 -0.37 18.03
CA ASP A 385 -19.14 -0.17 19.48
C ASP A 385 -17.86 0.39 20.13
N GLY A 386 -16.99 1.04 19.34
CA GLY A 386 -15.72 1.58 19.82
C GLY A 386 -14.76 0.48 20.28
N ALA A 387 -14.86 -0.72 19.69
CA ALA A 387 -14.07 -1.89 20.07
C ALA A 387 -12.59 -1.82 19.64
N GLY A 388 -12.14 -0.72 19.04
CA GLY A 388 -10.76 -0.44 18.62
C GLY A 388 -10.66 0.04 17.17
N ILE A 389 -9.44 0.23 16.69
CA ILE A 389 -9.14 0.69 15.32
C ILE A 389 -8.22 -0.33 14.65
N ILE A 390 -8.43 -0.63 13.37
CA ILE A 390 -7.53 -1.45 12.56
C ILE A 390 -6.88 -0.57 11.50
N ASP A 391 -5.55 -0.57 11.45
CA ASP A 391 -4.81 0.09 10.37
C ASP A 391 -4.48 -0.93 9.27
N LEU A 392 -4.86 -0.61 8.03
CA LEU A 392 -4.56 -1.45 6.86
C LEU A 392 -4.16 -0.60 5.65
N PHE A 393 -3.35 -1.17 4.77
CA PHE A 393 -3.13 -0.62 3.43
C PHE A 393 -4.02 -1.32 2.41
N VAL A 394 -4.63 -0.56 1.52
CA VAL A 394 -5.31 -1.09 0.33
C VAL A 394 -4.65 -0.56 -0.92
N THR A 395 -4.29 -1.46 -1.83
CA THR A 395 -3.86 -1.11 -3.18
C THR A 395 -4.83 -1.74 -4.18
N ILE A 396 -5.39 -0.92 -5.08
CA ILE A 396 -6.21 -1.40 -6.20
C ILE A 396 -5.37 -1.27 -7.47
N THR A 397 -5.12 -2.39 -8.14
CA THR A 397 -4.38 -2.43 -9.41
C THR A 397 -5.33 -2.85 -10.53
N VAL A 398 -5.40 -2.08 -11.61
CA VAL A 398 -6.18 -2.44 -12.80
C VAL A 398 -5.30 -3.08 -13.86
N THR A 399 -5.84 -4.11 -14.49
CA THR A 399 -5.26 -4.81 -15.63
C THR A 399 -6.29 -4.81 -16.75
N THR A 400 -5.98 -4.13 -17.84
CA THR A 400 -6.73 -4.28 -19.10
C THR A 400 -6.05 -5.40 -19.86
N ALA A 401 -6.66 -6.59 -19.93
CA ALA A 401 -6.05 -7.66 -20.72
C ALA A 401 -6.14 -7.31 -22.21
N LEU A 402 -5.02 -7.37 -22.92
CA LEU A 402 -5.00 -7.42 -24.38
C LEU A 402 -4.85 -8.89 -24.79
N GLN A 403 -5.53 -9.26 -25.86
CA GLN A 403 -5.62 -10.61 -26.39
C GLN A 403 -4.24 -11.18 -26.72
N GLU A 404 -3.91 -12.36 -26.17
CA GLU A 404 -2.79 -13.18 -26.64
C GLU A 404 -3.07 -13.59 -28.10
N VAL A 405 -2.28 -13.06 -29.04
CA VAL A 405 -2.25 -13.55 -30.42
C VAL A 405 -1.49 -14.87 -30.41
N THR A 406 -2.21 -15.98 -30.58
CA THR A 406 -1.57 -17.25 -30.94
C THR A 406 -1.02 -17.16 -32.35
N ASN A 407 0.25 -17.58 -32.49
CA ASN A 407 1.00 -17.63 -33.73
C ASN A 407 0.23 -18.33 -34.86
N ASP A 408 -0.21 -17.56 -35.84
CA ASP A 408 -0.16 -17.95 -37.24
C ASP A 408 0.46 -16.78 -38.00
N GLY A 409 1.57 -17.05 -38.67
CA GLY A 409 2.46 -16.03 -39.19
C GLY A 409 1.80 -15.17 -40.25
N GLU A 410 1.68 -13.88 -39.97
CA GLU A 410 1.83 -12.80 -40.94
C GLU A 410 1.96 -11.48 -40.17
N SER A 411 2.97 -10.69 -40.54
CA SER A 411 3.32 -9.41 -39.94
C SER A 411 2.11 -8.47 -39.88
N SER A 412 1.70 -8.06 -38.69
CA SER A 412 0.83 -6.91 -38.47
C SER A 412 1.05 -6.35 -37.07
N THR A 413 1.85 -5.29 -37.01
CA THR A 413 2.01 -4.41 -35.86
C THR A 413 0.68 -3.74 -35.52
N ASN A 414 0.19 -3.96 -34.30
CA ASN A 414 -0.60 -3.02 -33.52
C ASN A 414 -0.41 -3.36 -32.04
N VAL A 415 0.77 -3.02 -31.51
CA VAL A 415 1.01 -2.99 -30.07
C VAL A 415 0.28 -1.75 -29.55
N ALA A 416 -0.96 -1.93 -29.11
CA ALA A 416 -1.60 -0.97 -28.22
C ALA A 416 -0.84 -1.04 -26.90
N LEU A 417 0.19 -0.22 -26.80
CA LEU A 417 0.93 0.01 -25.58
C LEU A 417 -0.08 0.50 -24.53
N ASP A 418 -0.20 -0.18 -23.39
CA ASP A 418 -0.69 0.39 -22.13
C ASP A 418 0.33 1.43 -21.59
N PHE A 419 0.93 2.21 -22.50
CA PHE A 419 1.61 3.45 -22.20
C PHE A 419 0.64 4.58 -22.50
N ILE A 420 0.11 5.20 -21.43
CA ILE A 420 -0.02 6.65 -21.18
C ILE A 420 -1.34 6.95 -20.41
N PRO A 421 -1.33 7.75 -19.31
CA PRO A 421 -0.21 8.20 -18.49
C PRO A 421 -0.45 8.02 -16.97
N SER A 422 0.50 7.40 -16.29
CA SER A 422 1.18 8.15 -15.23
C SER A 422 2.57 8.48 -15.76
N LYS A 423 2.65 9.26 -16.83
CA LYS A 423 3.92 9.89 -17.17
C LYS A 423 4.10 11.03 -16.17
N LEU A 424 5.28 11.15 -15.58
CA LEU A 424 5.62 12.31 -14.75
C LEU A 424 5.22 13.58 -15.51
N SER A 425 4.30 14.37 -14.96
CA SER A 425 3.82 15.57 -15.65
C SER A 425 4.91 16.64 -15.64
N ASP A 426 4.94 17.52 -16.64
CA ASP A 426 5.90 18.62 -16.67
C ASP A 426 5.72 19.54 -15.42
N GLU A 427 4.49 19.62 -14.89
CA GLU A 427 4.16 20.29 -13.62
C GLU A 427 4.81 19.61 -12.40
N ASP A 428 4.89 18.28 -12.38
CA ASP A 428 5.59 17.54 -11.32
C ASP A 428 7.09 17.84 -11.36
N ILE A 429 7.69 17.84 -12.55
CA ILE A 429 9.10 18.16 -12.74
C ILE A 429 9.39 19.58 -12.24
N GLU A 430 8.53 20.55 -12.56
CA GLU A 430 8.62 21.90 -12.02
C GLU A 430 8.43 21.97 -10.50
N HIS A 431 7.51 21.17 -9.94
CA HIS A 431 7.23 21.15 -8.50
C HIS A 431 8.46 20.72 -7.68
N TYR A 432 9.23 19.74 -8.15
CA TYR A 432 10.42 19.25 -7.45
C TYR A 432 11.70 20.05 -7.78
N ASN A 433 11.63 21.08 -8.62
CA ASN A 433 12.74 21.99 -8.88
C ASN A 433 13.07 22.89 -7.67
N PHE A 434 14.36 23.21 -7.53
CA PHE A 434 14.98 23.88 -6.38
C PHE A 434 14.26 25.14 -5.86
N PHE A 435 13.57 25.90 -6.73
CA PHE A 435 12.96 27.19 -6.38
C PHE A 435 11.56 27.10 -5.75
N SER A 436 10.85 25.97 -5.84
CA SER A 436 9.50 25.83 -5.25
C SER A 436 9.52 25.59 -3.73
N THR A 437 10.69 25.18 -3.21
CA THR A 437 10.88 24.57 -1.88
C THR A 437 10.59 25.48 -0.68
N LEU A 438 10.65 26.81 -0.86
CA LEU A 438 10.42 27.75 0.25
C LEU A 438 8.93 27.93 0.59
N ARG A 439 8.02 27.52 -0.29
CA ARG A 439 6.56 27.71 -0.11
C ARG A 439 5.84 26.46 0.42
N SER A 440 6.44 25.27 0.36
CA SER A 440 5.81 23.98 0.71
C SER A 440 6.44 23.22 1.89
N ILE A 441 6.91 23.96 2.92
CA ILE A 441 7.40 23.37 4.19
C ILE A 441 6.29 22.56 4.92
N ALA A 442 5.02 22.71 4.53
CA ALA A 442 3.92 21.90 5.06
C ALA A 442 3.89 20.43 4.55
N THR A 443 4.62 20.09 3.48
CA THR A 443 4.70 18.74 2.88
C THR A 443 6.12 18.15 2.98
N ILE A 444 6.64 18.01 4.21
CA ILE A 444 7.99 17.48 4.48
C ILE A 444 8.14 15.99 4.13
N PHE A 445 7.03 15.24 4.09
CA PHE A 445 7.05 13.79 3.88
C PHE A 445 7.12 13.35 2.41
N ASP A 446 6.87 14.26 1.47
CA ASP A 446 6.95 13.99 0.04
C ASP A 446 8.27 14.55 -0.53
N VAL A 447 9.25 13.67 -0.69
CA VAL A 447 10.63 14.02 -1.07
C VAL A 447 10.84 13.96 -2.58
N GLY A 448 10.09 13.10 -3.28
CA GLY A 448 10.21 12.90 -4.71
C GLY A 448 9.15 12.00 -5.31
N LYS A 449 9.27 11.72 -6.61
CA LYS A 449 8.44 10.75 -7.34
C LYS A 449 9.32 9.83 -8.18
N LEU A 450 8.93 8.56 -8.25
CA LEU A 450 9.56 7.55 -9.09
C LEU A 450 8.55 7.10 -10.16
N GLU A 451 8.92 7.24 -11.44
CA GLU A 451 8.27 6.54 -12.55
C GLU A 451 9.09 5.30 -12.88
N ILE A 452 8.47 4.13 -12.88
CA ILE A 452 9.08 2.87 -13.29
C ILE A 452 8.25 2.22 -14.38
N LYS A 453 8.92 1.79 -15.45
CA LYS A 453 8.37 1.05 -16.57
C LYS A 453 8.95 -0.34 -16.58
N ILE A 454 8.08 -1.33 -16.56
CA ILE A 454 8.42 -2.75 -16.61
C ILE A 454 8.02 -3.27 -17.98
N TYR A 455 9.02 -3.60 -18.80
CA TYR A 455 8.81 -4.02 -20.18
C TYR A 455 8.52 -5.52 -20.25
N GLN A 456 9.51 -6.33 -19.92
CA GLN A 456 9.46 -7.77 -20.11
C GLN A 456 10.47 -8.48 -19.20
N ALA A 457 10.29 -9.78 -19.02
CA ALA A 457 11.33 -10.66 -18.49
C ALA A 457 11.65 -11.76 -19.50
N ARG A 458 12.81 -12.42 -19.31
CA ARG A 458 13.27 -13.52 -20.15
C ARG A 458 13.91 -14.63 -19.34
N ASP A 459 13.89 -15.85 -19.88
CA ASP A 459 14.54 -17.05 -19.33
C ASP A 459 14.16 -17.32 -17.85
N LEU A 460 12.88 -17.13 -17.52
CA LEU A 460 12.37 -17.40 -16.17
C LEU A 460 12.43 -18.90 -15.85
N SER A 461 12.49 -19.21 -14.55
CA SER A 461 12.46 -20.60 -14.09
C SER A 461 11.04 -21.17 -14.20
N SER A 462 10.86 -22.25 -14.95
CA SER A 462 9.59 -23.00 -14.98
C SER A 462 9.26 -23.59 -13.62
N LYS A 463 8.07 -23.30 -13.10
CA LYS A 463 7.57 -23.88 -11.85
C LYS A 463 6.37 -24.81 -12.03
N ASP A 464 5.61 -24.66 -13.10
CA ASP A 464 4.48 -25.54 -13.37
C ASP A 464 4.90 -26.91 -13.91
N ILE A 465 4.04 -27.90 -13.66
CA ILE A 465 4.12 -29.28 -14.17
C ILE A 465 4.23 -29.31 -15.71
N GLY A 466 3.75 -28.27 -16.40
CA GLY A 466 3.82 -28.13 -17.86
C GLY A 466 5.12 -27.52 -18.41
N GLY A 467 6.11 -27.23 -17.57
CA GLY A 467 7.39 -26.64 -17.99
C GLY A 467 7.33 -25.15 -18.35
N LYS A 468 6.22 -24.48 -18.03
CA LYS A 468 6.00 -23.04 -18.20
C LYS A 468 5.61 -22.44 -16.84
N SER A 469 5.38 -21.14 -16.80
CA SER A 469 4.93 -20.41 -15.61
C SER A 469 3.88 -19.39 -16.01
N ASP A 470 3.10 -18.92 -15.04
CA ASP A 470 2.16 -17.81 -15.13
C ASP A 470 2.75 -16.56 -14.42
N PRO A 471 3.82 -15.93 -14.95
CA PRO A 471 4.57 -14.91 -14.22
C PRO A 471 3.85 -13.56 -14.13
N PHE A 472 3.96 -12.94 -12.96
CA PHE A 472 3.64 -11.53 -12.72
C PHE A 472 4.71 -10.88 -11.83
N CYS A 473 4.83 -9.54 -11.91
CA CYS A 473 5.82 -8.78 -11.16
C CYS A 473 5.12 -7.91 -10.10
N ILE A 474 5.68 -7.91 -8.89
CA ILE A 474 5.32 -7.03 -7.78
C ILE A 474 6.40 -5.97 -7.64
N VAL A 475 5.98 -4.72 -7.61
CA VAL A 475 6.81 -3.52 -7.42
C VAL A 475 6.58 -2.99 -6.02
N GLU A 476 7.60 -3.02 -5.19
CA GLU A 476 7.57 -2.56 -3.80
C GLU A 476 8.53 -1.38 -3.62
N LEU A 477 8.02 -0.27 -3.08
CA LEU A 477 8.79 0.89 -2.70
C LEU A 477 8.18 1.53 -1.46
N ASP A 478 8.94 1.61 -0.37
CA ASP A 478 8.49 2.10 0.94
C ASP A 478 7.27 1.30 1.45
N SER A 479 6.11 1.94 1.52
CA SER A 479 4.81 1.34 1.85
C SER A 479 3.96 1.05 0.61
N ASN A 480 4.41 1.43 -0.59
CA ASN A 480 3.68 1.19 -1.83
C ASN A 480 4.02 -0.20 -2.36
N ARG A 481 2.97 -0.95 -2.74
CA ARG A 481 3.07 -2.28 -3.34
C ARG A 481 2.11 -2.38 -4.51
N LEU A 482 2.65 -2.42 -5.72
CA LEU A 482 1.92 -2.44 -6.98
C LEU A 482 2.21 -3.72 -7.75
N ARG A 483 1.31 -4.14 -8.64
CA ARG A 483 1.41 -5.42 -9.35
C ARG A 483 1.20 -5.27 -10.86
N THR A 484 1.94 -6.03 -11.66
CA THR A 484 1.68 -6.19 -13.09
C THR A 484 0.65 -7.28 -13.35
N HIS A 485 0.08 -7.28 -14.55
CA HIS A 485 -0.81 -8.34 -14.97
C HIS A 485 -0.07 -9.68 -15.09
N THR A 486 -0.81 -10.78 -14.92
CA THR A 486 -0.28 -12.13 -15.09
C THR A 486 -0.27 -12.51 -16.55
N MET A 487 0.87 -12.99 -17.02
CA MET A 487 1.01 -13.58 -18.35
C MET A 487 0.95 -15.09 -18.20
N HIS A 488 0.15 -15.78 -19.00
CA HIS A 488 -0.06 -17.22 -18.81
C HIS A 488 0.93 -18.04 -19.65
N LYS A 489 1.43 -19.13 -19.07
CA LYS A 489 2.20 -20.20 -19.73
C LYS A 489 3.35 -19.66 -20.56
N THR A 490 4.14 -18.76 -19.98
CA THR A 490 5.31 -18.15 -20.62
C THR A 490 6.49 -18.03 -19.65
N LEU A 491 7.70 -18.17 -20.18
CA LEU A 491 8.96 -17.91 -19.46
C LEU A 491 9.59 -16.57 -19.89
N ASP A 492 9.02 -15.95 -20.91
CA ASP A 492 9.44 -14.66 -21.46
C ASP A 492 8.23 -13.69 -21.47
N PRO A 493 7.71 -13.29 -20.29
CA PRO A 493 6.53 -12.45 -20.22
C PRO A 493 6.81 -11.02 -20.66
N ILE A 494 5.84 -10.42 -21.37
CA ILE A 494 5.88 -9.03 -21.79
C ILE A 494 4.74 -8.29 -21.09
N TRP A 495 5.07 -7.43 -20.15
CA TRP A 495 4.08 -6.68 -19.36
C TRP A 495 3.81 -5.26 -19.88
N ASN A 496 4.86 -4.55 -20.34
CA ASN A 496 4.76 -3.16 -20.79
C ASN A 496 3.93 -2.24 -19.88
N LYS A 497 4.15 -2.31 -18.56
CA LYS A 497 3.37 -1.56 -17.56
C LYS A 497 4.22 -0.50 -16.86
N SER A 498 3.66 0.70 -16.71
CA SER A 498 4.29 1.81 -15.98
C SER A 498 3.59 2.09 -14.66
N PHE A 499 4.36 2.42 -13.62
CA PHE A 499 3.86 2.85 -12.32
C PHE A 499 4.51 4.17 -11.92
N VAL A 500 3.74 5.05 -11.27
CA VAL A 500 4.26 6.23 -10.58
C VAL A 500 3.98 6.10 -9.10
N MET A 501 5.03 6.23 -8.29
CA MET A 501 4.95 6.13 -6.85
C MET A 501 5.57 7.36 -6.18
N PRO A 502 4.96 7.89 -5.11
CA PRO A 502 5.60 8.89 -4.28
C PRO A 502 6.79 8.27 -3.54
N VAL A 503 7.88 9.02 -3.45
CA VAL A 503 9.12 8.64 -2.76
C VAL A 503 9.22 9.47 -1.49
N GLN A 504 9.27 8.78 -0.35
CA GLN A 504 9.36 9.45 0.94
C GLN A 504 10.78 9.60 1.46
N ASP A 505 11.70 8.74 1.03
CA ASP A 505 13.12 8.79 1.39
C ASP A 505 13.97 8.41 0.16
N ILE A 506 14.96 9.24 -0.18
CA ILE A 506 15.85 8.99 -1.33
C ILE A 506 16.75 7.76 -1.11
N HIS A 507 16.93 7.34 0.15
CA HIS A 507 17.72 6.17 0.53
C HIS A 507 16.92 4.88 0.51
N SER A 508 15.65 4.96 0.11
CA SER A 508 14.82 3.80 -0.11
C SER A 508 15.28 2.98 -1.30
N VAL A 509 14.76 1.77 -1.35
CA VAL A 509 15.21 0.73 -2.27
C VAL A 509 13.98 0.17 -2.94
N LEU A 510 13.98 0.26 -4.27
CA LEU A 510 12.96 -0.33 -5.11
C LEU A 510 13.19 -1.85 -5.17
N GLN A 511 12.13 -2.62 -4.93
CA GLN A 511 12.16 -4.07 -5.00
C GLN A 511 11.18 -4.54 -6.08
N LEU A 512 11.68 -5.39 -6.97
CA LEU A 512 10.90 -6.03 -8.03
C LEU A 512 10.93 -7.54 -7.77
N THR A 513 9.78 -8.14 -7.50
CA THR A 513 9.69 -9.58 -7.24
C THR A 513 8.77 -10.24 -8.25
N ILE A 514 9.28 -11.25 -8.94
CA ILE A 514 8.52 -12.04 -9.90
C ILE A 514 8.01 -13.31 -9.21
N TYR A 515 6.71 -13.52 -9.33
CA TYR A 515 6.01 -14.67 -8.80
C TYR A 515 5.27 -15.41 -9.92
N ASP A 516 5.01 -16.69 -9.67
CA ASP A 516 4.13 -17.54 -10.45
C ASP A 516 2.73 -17.56 -9.84
N GLU A 517 1.68 -17.28 -10.62
CA GLU A 517 0.29 -17.32 -10.15
C GLU A 517 -0.28 -18.73 -10.26
N ASP A 518 -0.31 -19.45 -9.14
CA ASP A 518 -0.97 -20.75 -9.05
C ASP A 518 -2.44 -20.61 -8.68
N THR A 519 -3.34 -21.22 -9.46
CA THR A 519 -4.80 -21.11 -9.24
C THR A 519 -5.26 -21.67 -7.88
N ASN A 520 -4.50 -22.59 -7.28
CA ASN A 520 -4.88 -23.35 -6.08
C ASN A 520 -3.82 -23.36 -4.96
N LYS A 521 -2.73 -22.59 -5.07
CA LYS A 521 -1.64 -22.53 -4.08
C LYS A 521 -1.23 -21.08 -3.79
N ASN A 522 -0.39 -20.89 -2.77
CA ASN A 522 0.32 -19.63 -2.57
C ASN A 522 1.28 -19.42 -3.74
N ASN A 523 1.29 -18.21 -4.31
CA ASN A 523 2.13 -17.83 -5.43
C ASN A 523 3.60 -18.24 -5.23
N GLU A 524 4.19 -18.93 -6.22
CA GLU A 524 5.55 -19.43 -6.11
C GLU A 524 6.58 -18.35 -6.48
N PHE A 525 7.67 -18.26 -5.73
CA PHE A 525 8.73 -17.30 -6.01
C PHE A 525 9.58 -17.73 -7.20
N ILE A 526 9.76 -16.84 -8.18
CA ILE A 526 10.64 -17.07 -9.32
C ILE A 526 11.97 -16.32 -9.12
N GLY A 527 11.92 -15.01 -8.84
CA GLY A 527 13.14 -14.21 -8.70
C GLY A 527 12.90 -12.79 -8.19
N LYS A 528 13.95 -12.15 -7.67
CA LYS A 528 13.89 -10.80 -7.10
C LYS A 528 15.02 -9.90 -7.58
N VAL A 529 14.73 -8.62 -7.75
CA VAL A 529 15.69 -7.56 -8.06
C VAL A 529 15.51 -6.43 -7.06
N VAL A 530 16.63 -5.85 -6.63
CA VAL A 530 16.66 -4.82 -5.58
C VAL A 530 17.56 -3.68 -6.06
N ILE A 531 17.02 -2.46 -6.11
CA ILE A 531 17.65 -1.31 -6.75
C ILE A 531 17.58 -0.11 -5.80
N PRO A 532 18.72 0.39 -5.29
CA PRO A 532 18.74 1.65 -4.54
C PRO A 532 18.33 2.81 -5.45
N LEU A 533 17.46 3.70 -4.96
CA LEU A 533 16.96 4.82 -5.79
C LEU A 533 18.09 5.73 -6.30
N LEU A 534 19.12 5.97 -5.47
CA LEU A 534 20.29 6.77 -5.83
C LEU A 534 21.20 6.11 -6.88
N ALA A 535 21.05 4.81 -7.15
CA ALA A 535 21.79 4.10 -8.18
C ALA A 535 21.10 4.19 -9.56
N ILE A 536 19.83 4.64 -9.60
CA ILE A 536 19.05 4.76 -10.83
C ILE A 536 19.64 5.86 -11.71
N LYS A 537 19.87 5.53 -12.97
CA LYS A 537 20.16 6.50 -14.02
C LYS A 537 18.88 6.76 -14.80
N ASN A 538 18.38 7.98 -14.70
CA ASN A 538 17.08 8.36 -15.24
C ASN A 538 16.98 8.09 -16.74
N GLY A 539 15.91 7.39 -17.15
CA GLY A 539 15.59 7.10 -18.55
C GLY A 539 16.45 6.02 -19.21
N GLU A 540 17.34 5.34 -18.47
CA GLU A 540 18.14 4.24 -19.01
C GLU A 540 17.33 2.94 -19.01
N LYS A 541 17.11 2.37 -20.20
CA LYS A 541 16.57 1.01 -20.36
C LYS A 541 17.66 -0.01 -20.07
N LYS A 542 17.42 -0.90 -19.12
CA LYS A 542 18.44 -1.84 -18.66
C LYS A 542 17.87 -3.21 -18.30
N TRP A 543 18.61 -4.25 -18.71
CA TRP A 543 18.38 -5.62 -18.27
C TRP A 543 19.04 -5.87 -16.90
N MET A 544 18.29 -6.50 -16.00
CA MET A 544 18.75 -6.85 -14.66
C MET A 544 18.55 -8.34 -14.41
N ALA A 545 19.60 -9.03 -13.98
CA ALA A 545 19.53 -10.45 -13.64
C ALA A 545 18.72 -10.67 -12.35
N LEU A 546 17.94 -11.75 -12.32
CA LEU A 546 17.16 -12.12 -11.15
C LEU A 546 18.04 -12.76 -10.06
N LYS A 547 17.63 -12.56 -8.81
CA LYS A 547 18.27 -13.14 -7.62
C LYS A 547 17.31 -14.01 -6.82
N ASP A 548 17.87 -14.78 -5.90
CA ASP A 548 17.13 -15.59 -4.94
C ASP A 548 16.38 -14.74 -3.90
N ARG A 549 15.62 -15.38 -3.01
CA ARG A 549 14.82 -14.69 -1.99
C ARG A 549 15.69 -13.82 -1.06
N LYS A 550 16.91 -14.25 -0.73
CA LYS A 550 17.85 -13.49 0.11
C LYS A 550 18.59 -12.39 -0.68
N CYS A 551 18.45 -12.37 -2.02
CA CYS A 551 19.11 -11.46 -2.95
C CYS A 551 20.65 -11.57 -2.97
N ILE A 552 21.17 -12.77 -2.71
CA ILE A 552 22.60 -13.08 -2.63
C ILE A 552 23.03 -13.84 -3.90
N LEU A 553 22.27 -14.87 -4.27
CA LEU A 553 22.62 -15.78 -5.36
C LEU A 553 21.89 -15.42 -6.66
N PRO A 554 22.54 -15.58 -7.82
CA PRO A 554 21.87 -15.45 -9.11
C PRO A 554 20.83 -16.56 -9.28
N VAL A 555 19.67 -16.22 -9.82
CA VAL A 555 18.63 -17.15 -10.27
C VAL A 555 18.47 -17.00 -11.78
N LYS A 556 17.93 -18.03 -12.45
CA LYS A 556 17.65 -17.95 -13.88
C LYS A 556 16.66 -16.83 -14.20
N GLY A 557 16.95 -16.12 -15.27
CA GLY A 557 16.12 -15.09 -15.84
C GLY A 557 16.62 -13.67 -15.61
N ALA A 558 16.08 -12.76 -16.40
CA ALA A 558 16.37 -11.33 -16.32
C ALA A 558 15.11 -10.51 -16.62
N ILE A 559 15.04 -9.30 -16.06
CA ILE A 559 13.94 -8.35 -16.26
C ILE A 559 14.46 -7.06 -16.90
N GLU A 560 13.71 -6.50 -17.84
CA GLU A 560 14.01 -5.24 -18.52
C GLU A 560 13.13 -4.12 -17.96
N ILE A 561 13.78 -3.06 -17.46
CA ILE A 561 13.11 -1.93 -16.84
C ILE A 561 13.70 -0.59 -17.30
N GLU A 562 12.91 0.46 -17.15
CA GLU A 562 13.33 1.86 -17.26
C GLU A 562 12.77 2.62 -16.06
N ALA A 563 13.62 3.35 -15.34
CA ALA A 563 13.19 4.11 -14.17
C ALA A 563 13.64 5.57 -14.28
N THR A 564 12.77 6.49 -13.85
CA THR A 564 13.04 7.92 -13.78
C THR A 564 12.68 8.39 -12.38
N PHE A 565 13.69 8.86 -11.64
CA PHE A 565 13.56 9.34 -10.28
C PHE A 565 13.79 10.85 -10.21
N ILE A 566 12.80 11.59 -9.70
CA ILE A 566 12.91 13.03 -9.43
C ILE A 566 12.77 13.27 -7.93
N TYR A 567 13.58 14.17 -7.38
CA TYR A 567 13.53 14.53 -5.97
C TYR A 567 14.13 15.92 -5.73
N THR A 568 13.78 16.51 -4.59
CA THR A 568 14.33 17.79 -4.16
C THR A 568 15.46 17.60 -3.14
N ASN A 569 16.65 18.13 -3.42
CA ASN A 569 17.83 18.00 -2.55
C ASN A 569 17.59 18.47 -1.10
N LEU A 570 16.96 19.64 -0.91
CA LEU A 570 16.73 20.19 0.43
C LEU A 570 15.77 19.33 1.26
N LYS A 571 14.66 18.87 0.65
CA LYS A 571 13.72 17.95 1.30
C LYS A 571 14.40 16.64 1.66
N ALA A 572 15.25 16.12 0.77
CA ALA A 572 16.03 14.92 1.01
C ALA A 572 16.99 15.07 2.21
N VAL A 573 17.75 16.18 2.29
CA VAL A 573 18.65 16.46 3.43
C VAL A 573 17.89 16.49 4.74
N ILE A 574 16.75 17.19 4.80
CA ILE A 574 15.92 17.25 6.00
C ILE A 574 15.36 15.87 6.35
N ARG A 575 14.95 15.08 5.34
CA ARG A 575 14.43 13.72 5.54
C ARG A 575 15.46 12.77 6.13
N THR A 576 16.73 12.89 5.77
CA THR A 576 17.83 12.02 6.23
C THR A 576 17.98 12.01 7.76
N PHE A 577 17.72 13.15 8.43
CA PHE A 577 17.82 13.28 9.89
C PHE A 577 16.52 12.97 10.63
N ASN A 578 15.48 12.54 9.91
CA ASN A 578 14.20 12.14 10.48
C ASN A 578 14.08 10.61 10.55
N PRO A 579 13.27 10.06 11.46
CA PRO A 579 13.15 8.61 11.64
C PRO A 579 12.74 7.91 10.35
N ARG A 580 13.34 6.74 10.09
CA ARG A 580 12.96 5.93 8.93
C ARG A 580 11.52 5.50 9.14
N GLN A 581 10.67 5.66 8.11
CA GLN A 581 9.42 4.93 8.17
C GLN A 581 9.76 3.45 8.04
N GLN A 582 9.24 2.67 8.99
CA GLN A 582 9.46 1.23 8.99
C GLN A 582 8.69 0.63 7.81
N SER A 583 9.37 -0.17 7.00
CA SER A 583 8.67 -0.96 5.99
C SER A 583 7.91 -2.06 6.72
N TYR A 584 6.57 -2.02 6.64
CA TYR A 584 5.70 -2.96 7.34
C TYR A 584 5.75 -4.39 6.80
N TYR A 585 6.49 -4.63 5.71
CA TYR A 585 6.64 -5.94 5.05
C TYR A 585 7.78 -6.81 5.62
N GLN A 586 8.33 -6.49 6.80
CA GLN A 586 9.49 -7.20 7.33
C GLN A 586 9.09 -8.55 7.94
N ASN A 587 9.65 -9.64 7.42
CA ASN A 587 9.48 -10.98 7.98
C ASN A 587 10.14 -11.06 9.35
N ASN A 588 9.43 -11.59 10.35
CA ASN A 588 9.99 -11.88 11.67
C ASN A 588 11.17 -12.85 11.52
N GLU A 589 12.38 -12.41 11.88
CA GLU A 589 13.55 -13.27 11.87
C GLU A 589 13.43 -14.34 12.96
N LYS A 590 13.66 -15.60 12.58
CA LYS A 590 13.72 -16.72 13.52
C LYS A 590 15.13 -16.75 14.13
N PHE A 591 15.21 -17.17 15.40
CA PHE A 591 16.49 -17.41 16.06
C PHE A 591 17.38 -18.34 15.24
N ASN A 592 18.60 -17.90 14.94
CA ASN A 592 19.60 -18.74 14.29
C ASN A 592 20.95 -18.61 15.02
N PRO A 593 21.42 -19.66 15.72
CA PRO A 593 22.69 -19.60 16.46
C PRO A 593 23.92 -19.40 15.56
N ILE A 594 23.84 -19.80 14.29
CA ILE A 594 24.92 -19.63 13.31
C ILE A 594 25.01 -18.17 12.88
N ALA A 595 23.87 -17.47 12.79
CA ALA A 595 23.85 -16.04 12.50
C ALA A 595 24.61 -15.23 13.55
N ILE A 596 24.50 -15.57 14.85
CA ILE A 596 25.28 -14.92 15.92
C ILE A 596 26.79 -15.06 15.67
N LYS A 597 27.25 -16.28 15.35
CA LYS A 597 28.67 -16.54 15.06
C LYS A 597 29.14 -15.72 13.86
N GLN A 598 28.34 -15.65 12.79
CA GLN A 598 28.64 -14.81 11.63
C GLN A 598 28.72 -13.34 12.02
N HIS A 599 27.77 -12.84 12.81
CA HIS A 599 27.75 -11.44 13.26
C HIS A 599 28.98 -11.08 14.11
N LEU A 600 29.44 -11.99 14.97
CA LEU A 600 30.67 -11.82 15.75
C LEU A 600 31.92 -11.79 14.86
N ILE A 601 32.00 -12.66 13.84
CA ILE A 601 33.11 -12.67 12.89
C ILE A 601 33.17 -11.33 12.12
N ARG A 602 32.01 -10.79 11.70
CA ARG A 602 31.95 -9.45 11.06
C ARG A 602 32.55 -8.38 11.97
N ILE A 603 32.17 -8.35 13.25
CA ILE A 603 32.70 -7.39 14.23
C ILE A 603 34.21 -7.59 14.43
N GLN A 604 34.69 -8.82 14.58
CA GLN A 604 36.12 -9.12 14.73
C GLN A 604 36.94 -8.65 13.53
N ASN A 605 36.44 -8.85 12.32
CA ASN A 605 37.09 -8.39 11.09
C ASN A 605 37.22 -6.86 11.05
N MET A 606 36.21 -6.13 11.54
CA MET A 606 36.26 -4.67 11.67
C MET A 606 37.26 -4.21 12.73
N LEU A 607 37.27 -4.88 13.89
CA LEU A 607 38.17 -4.55 14.99
C LEU A 607 39.63 -4.89 14.68
N LYS A 608 39.92 -5.75 13.69
CA LYS A 608 41.28 -6.10 13.27
C LYS A 608 42.13 -4.87 12.93
N GLY A 609 41.52 -3.85 12.30
CA GLY A 609 42.17 -2.57 12.03
C GLY A 609 42.54 -1.81 13.30
N VAL A 610 41.61 -1.74 14.26
CA VAL A 610 41.83 -1.10 15.58
C VAL A 610 42.90 -1.85 16.37
N ILE A 611 42.85 -3.18 16.39
CA ILE A 611 43.83 -4.04 17.04
C ILE A 611 45.23 -3.79 16.45
N ASN A 612 45.36 -3.61 15.14
CA ASN A 612 46.64 -3.28 14.52
C ASN A 612 47.16 -1.91 14.95
N VAL A 613 46.28 -0.92 15.12
CA VAL A 613 46.65 0.40 15.67
C VAL A 613 47.09 0.29 17.13
N VAL A 614 46.35 -0.45 17.96
CA VAL A 614 46.72 -0.69 19.36
C VAL A 614 48.06 -1.40 19.46
N LYS A 615 48.31 -2.43 18.63
CA LYS A 615 49.60 -3.10 18.53
C LYS A 615 50.72 -2.16 18.09
N PHE A 616 50.44 -1.24 17.16
CA PHE A 616 51.40 -0.23 16.73
C PHE A 616 51.73 0.77 17.85
N ILE A 617 50.75 1.17 18.65
CA ILE A 617 50.96 2.03 19.83
C ILE A 617 51.81 1.31 20.86
N ASP A 618 51.48 0.05 21.19
CA ASP A 618 52.26 -0.78 22.12
C ASP A 618 53.69 -0.98 21.61
N TYR A 619 53.86 -1.30 20.33
CA TYR A 619 55.17 -1.37 19.65
C TYR A 619 55.95 -0.05 19.79
N SER A 620 55.28 1.09 19.66
CA SER A 620 55.89 2.41 19.81
C SER A 620 56.32 2.67 21.27
N PHE A 621 55.51 2.27 22.26
CA PHE A 621 55.82 2.44 23.69
C PHE A 621 56.88 1.48 24.21
N ARG A 622 57.05 0.31 23.57
CA ARG A 622 58.13 -0.64 23.90
C ARG A 622 59.50 -0.22 23.37
N TRP A 623 59.57 0.87 22.59
CA TRP A 623 60.81 1.39 21.99
C TRP A 623 61.57 0.36 21.13
N GLU A 624 60.88 -0.63 20.55
CA GLU A 624 61.50 -1.66 19.70
C GLU A 624 62.21 -1.05 18.47
N ASN A 625 61.71 0.09 17.98
CA ASN A 625 62.41 0.94 17.00
C ASN A 625 62.59 2.36 17.55
N PRO A 626 63.77 2.69 18.12
CA PRO A 626 63.99 3.96 18.81
C PRO A 626 63.71 5.21 17.96
N ARG A 627 63.98 5.15 16.64
CA ARG A 627 63.78 6.30 15.73
C ARG A 627 62.29 6.57 15.49
N LEU A 628 61.51 5.50 15.30
CA LEU A 628 60.07 5.60 15.08
C LEU A 628 59.36 6.03 16.37
N SER A 629 59.70 5.41 17.51
CA SER A 629 59.12 5.77 18.82
C SER A 629 59.40 7.22 19.20
N PHE A 630 60.63 7.70 19.00
CA PHE A 630 60.96 9.12 19.21
C PHE A 630 60.15 10.05 18.28
N SER A 631 60.00 9.69 17.01
CA SER A 631 59.21 10.47 16.06
C SER A 631 57.73 10.53 16.45
N VAL A 632 57.14 9.40 16.83
CA VAL A 632 55.75 9.31 17.31
C VAL A 632 55.56 10.14 18.57
N LEU A 633 56.51 10.09 19.52
CA LEU A 633 56.49 10.91 20.73
C LEU A 633 56.52 12.40 20.41
N MET A 634 57.44 12.85 19.54
CA MET A 634 57.55 14.26 19.17
C MET A 634 56.28 14.77 18.47
N VAL A 635 55.71 13.99 17.54
CA VAL A 635 54.43 14.32 16.89
C VAL A 635 53.30 14.41 17.91
N THR A 636 53.24 13.47 18.85
CA THR A 636 52.20 13.44 19.89
C THR A 636 52.31 14.63 20.83
N LEU A 637 53.53 15.01 21.25
CA LEU A 637 53.76 16.19 22.09
C LEU A 637 53.34 17.48 21.39
N ILE A 638 53.70 17.64 20.11
CA ILE A 638 53.29 18.80 19.30
C ILE A 638 51.76 18.83 19.15
N LEU A 639 51.13 17.68 18.93
CA LEU A 639 49.69 17.58 18.76
C LEU A 639 48.94 17.92 20.06
N ILE A 640 49.36 17.37 21.21
CA ILE A 640 48.74 17.66 22.51
C ILE A 640 48.91 19.14 22.87
N TRP A 641 50.09 19.72 22.63
CA TRP A 641 50.35 21.12 22.95
C TRP A 641 49.49 22.10 22.14
N ASN A 642 49.18 21.77 20.89
CA ASN A 642 48.40 22.61 19.99
C ASN A 642 46.94 22.14 19.81
N PHE A 643 46.45 21.24 20.66
CA PHE A 643 45.15 20.61 20.45
C PHE A 643 44.00 21.59 20.75
N GLU A 644 43.23 21.92 19.72
CA GLU A 644 41.98 22.65 19.83
C GLU A 644 40.78 21.80 19.37
N LEU A 645 39.58 22.07 19.89
CA LEU A 645 38.38 21.25 19.65
C LEU A 645 37.99 21.11 18.17
N TYR A 646 38.19 22.16 17.35
CA TYR A 646 37.90 22.12 15.91
C TYR A 646 38.84 21.15 15.14
N MET A 647 39.98 20.76 15.73
CA MET A 647 40.89 19.80 15.12
C MET A 647 40.30 18.39 15.06
N LEU A 648 39.31 18.05 15.90
CA LEU A 648 38.63 16.75 15.86
C LEU A 648 37.83 16.53 14.56
N PRO A 649 36.86 17.41 14.17
CA PRO A 649 36.23 17.31 12.86
C PRO A 649 37.23 17.43 11.70
N SER A 650 38.29 18.24 11.85
CA SER A 650 39.31 18.42 10.82
C SER A 650 40.14 17.15 10.59
N LEU A 651 40.47 16.42 11.65
CA LEU A 651 41.12 15.10 11.57
C LEU A 651 40.22 14.09 10.86
N LEU A 652 38.92 14.10 11.17
CA LEU A 652 37.93 13.25 10.51
C LEU A 652 37.83 13.56 9.00
N LEU A 653 37.84 14.86 8.65
CA LEU A 653 37.87 15.34 7.27
C LEU A 653 39.14 14.88 6.55
N PHE A 654 40.29 14.92 7.22
CA PHE A 654 41.55 14.42 6.68
C PHE A 654 41.49 12.91 6.39
N LEU A 655 40.91 12.11 7.28
CA LEU A 655 40.70 10.67 7.05
C LEU A 655 39.79 10.42 5.85
N LEU A 656 38.71 11.19 5.72
CA LEU A 656 37.81 11.12 4.57
C LEU A 656 38.52 11.52 3.27
N ALA A 657 39.26 12.63 3.26
CA ALA A 657 40.03 13.09 2.10
C ALA A 657 41.08 12.05 1.66
N ARG A 658 41.77 11.42 2.61
CA ARG A 658 42.66 10.29 2.33
C ARG A 658 41.91 9.15 1.65
N ASN A 659 40.74 8.78 2.15
CA ASN A 659 39.93 7.71 1.56
C ASN A 659 39.36 8.09 0.19
N VAL A 660 39.04 9.36 -0.07
CA VAL A 660 38.70 9.85 -1.43
C VAL A 660 39.86 9.63 -2.39
N ILE A 661 41.07 10.00 -1.99
CA ILE A 661 42.27 9.87 -2.83
C ILE A 661 42.57 8.39 -3.11
N ILE A 662 42.52 7.54 -2.08
CA ILE A 662 42.73 6.09 -2.21
C ILE A 662 41.62 5.46 -3.05
N GLY A 663 40.36 5.86 -2.84
CA GLY A 663 39.20 5.36 -3.59
C GLY A 663 39.22 5.79 -5.05
N TYR A 664 39.62 7.03 -5.34
CA TYR A 664 39.84 7.53 -6.71
C TYR A 664 40.94 6.73 -7.40
N ARG A 665 42.07 6.47 -6.73
CA ARG A 665 43.14 5.61 -7.25
C ARG A 665 42.66 4.18 -7.48
N ARG A 666 41.86 3.61 -6.57
CA ARG A 666 41.30 2.26 -6.69
C ARG A 666 40.35 2.17 -7.89
N ARG A 667 39.37 3.08 -8.02
CA ARG A 667 38.42 3.11 -9.17
C ARG A 667 39.11 3.39 -10.50
N TYR A 668 40.20 4.15 -10.51
CA TYR A 668 41.03 4.37 -11.70
C TYR A 668 41.79 3.09 -12.11
N LEU A 669 42.29 2.31 -11.14
CA LEU A 669 42.97 1.03 -11.36
C LEU A 669 42.01 -0.15 -11.64
N GLU A 670 40.79 -0.12 -11.12
CA GLU A 670 39.77 -1.19 -11.30
C GLU A 670 39.20 -1.24 -12.72
N LYS A 671 39.42 -0.20 -13.53
CA LYS A 671 39.23 -0.26 -14.98
C LYS A 671 40.18 -1.27 -15.66
N SER A 672 41.17 -1.82 -14.94
CA SER A 672 42.08 -2.86 -15.42
C SER A 672 41.92 -4.25 -14.79
N HIS A 673 41.20 -4.46 -13.67
CA HIS A 673 40.99 -5.80 -13.11
C HIS A 673 39.69 -5.92 -12.30
N ALA A 674 38.61 -6.35 -12.98
CA ALA A 674 37.36 -6.75 -12.34
C ALA A 674 37.46 -8.21 -11.87
N ASN A 675 38.11 -8.47 -10.72
CA ASN A 675 38.16 -9.81 -10.13
C ASN A 675 38.53 -9.76 -8.63
N ILE A 676 37.75 -9.03 -7.84
CA ILE A 676 37.80 -9.14 -6.38
C ILE A 676 36.34 -9.13 -5.91
N ASP A 677 36.00 -10.06 -4.99
CA ASP A 677 34.74 -10.18 -4.21
C ASP A 677 34.06 -11.55 -4.26
N ASN A 678 34.54 -12.53 -5.04
CA ASN A 678 33.96 -13.88 -5.05
C ASN A 678 34.19 -14.64 -3.71
N GLU A 679 35.22 -14.27 -2.95
CA GLU A 679 35.62 -14.93 -1.70
C GLU A 679 34.65 -14.65 -0.52
N THR A 680 34.04 -13.46 -0.51
CA THR A 680 33.04 -13.10 0.50
C THR A 680 31.69 -13.78 0.23
N VAL A 681 31.30 -13.88 -1.04
CA VAL A 681 30.09 -14.57 -1.47
C VAL A 681 30.22 -16.07 -1.21
N SER A 682 31.38 -16.69 -1.52
CA SER A 682 31.60 -18.11 -1.22
C SER A 682 31.56 -18.42 0.28
N ALA A 683 32.09 -17.54 1.15
CA ALA A 683 32.03 -17.74 2.60
C ALA A 683 30.59 -17.70 3.14
N ILE A 684 29.73 -16.82 2.61
CA ILE A 684 28.32 -16.74 2.98
C ILE A 684 27.56 -17.97 2.48
N VAL A 685 27.76 -18.35 1.20
CA VAL A 685 27.10 -19.50 0.56
C VAL A 685 27.50 -20.83 1.22
N GLN A 686 28.77 -20.99 1.58
CA GLN A 686 29.26 -22.19 2.22
C GLN A 686 28.75 -22.34 3.66
N THR A 687 28.36 -21.24 4.31
CA THR A 687 27.70 -21.30 5.62
C THR A 687 26.21 -21.64 5.46
N ASP A 688 25.52 -21.06 4.48
CA ASP A 688 24.10 -21.37 4.16
C ASP A 688 23.88 -22.85 3.77
N LEU A 689 24.87 -23.50 3.13
CA LEU A 689 24.79 -24.94 2.79
C LEU A 689 24.99 -25.86 4.01
N ILE A 690 25.76 -25.43 5.00
CA ILE A 690 25.95 -26.15 6.27
C ILE A 690 24.67 -26.06 7.13
N ASP A 691 23.86 -25.01 6.92
CA ASP A 691 22.63 -24.76 7.66
C ASP A 691 21.48 -25.75 7.32
N GLU A 692 21.41 -26.30 6.10
CA GLU A 692 20.40 -27.33 5.76
C GLU A 692 20.74 -28.70 6.36
N GLU A 693 22.02 -29.02 6.52
CA GLU A 693 22.47 -30.35 6.97
C GLU A 693 22.42 -30.52 8.50
N ILE A 694 22.52 -29.42 9.27
CA ILE A 694 22.54 -29.46 10.74
C ILE A 694 21.13 -29.42 11.36
N LEU A 695 20.10 -28.98 10.61
CA LEU A 695 18.75 -28.78 11.16
C LEU A 695 17.90 -30.07 11.23
N ASP A 696 18.34 -31.16 10.61
CA ASP A 696 17.63 -32.46 10.61
C ASP A 696 18.10 -33.43 11.71
N SER A 697 19.19 -33.10 12.41
CA SER A 697 19.63 -33.85 13.59
C SER A 697 19.28 -33.08 14.87
N ASP A 698 18.48 -33.71 15.70
CA ASP A 698 18.10 -33.33 17.06
C ASP A 698 16.88 -32.40 17.19
N ILE A 699 15.72 -33.03 17.44
CA ILE A 699 15.08 -33.01 18.78
C ILE A 699 13.99 -34.09 18.76
N ASN A 700 14.30 -35.23 19.38
CA ASN A 700 13.29 -36.23 19.73
C ASN A 700 13.50 -36.65 21.18
N THR A 701 13.05 -35.81 22.11
CA THR A 701 12.83 -36.21 23.51
C THR A 701 11.56 -35.54 24.02
N LYS A 702 10.53 -36.38 24.21
CA LYS A 702 9.31 -36.04 24.95
C LYS A 702 9.61 -36.09 26.45
N GLU A 703 8.80 -35.33 27.19
CA GLU A 703 8.52 -35.40 28.64
C GLU A 703 9.24 -34.40 29.56
N GLN A 704 8.66 -33.20 29.68
CA GLN A 704 8.12 -32.62 30.93
C GLN A 704 7.46 -31.27 30.58
N LYS A 705 6.12 -31.24 30.66
CA LYS A 705 5.28 -30.20 30.02
C LYS A 705 4.87 -29.10 31.01
N ILE A 706 4.98 -27.85 30.54
CA ILE A 706 4.26 -26.60 30.91
C ILE A 706 5.06 -25.52 31.66
N SER A 707 6.12 -25.84 32.43
CA SER A 707 7.01 -24.79 33.00
C SER A 707 8.27 -24.55 32.16
N PHE A 708 8.94 -25.64 31.74
CA PHE A 708 10.20 -25.58 30.99
C PHE A 708 10.05 -25.04 29.56
N THR A 709 8.88 -25.23 28.93
CA THR A 709 8.60 -24.67 27.59
C THR A 709 8.51 -23.15 27.62
N ASN A 710 8.01 -22.58 28.71
CA ASN A 710 7.97 -21.13 28.88
C ASN A 710 9.37 -20.58 29.13
N VAL A 711 10.19 -21.28 29.92
CA VAL A 711 11.60 -20.92 30.15
C VAL A 711 12.41 -21.01 28.85
N ILE A 712 12.29 -22.10 28.09
CA ILE A 712 12.96 -22.25 26.79
C ILE A 712 12.50 -21.15 25.82
N ARG A 713 11.21 -20.83 25.79
CA ARG A 713 10.69 -19.74 24.96
C ARG A 713 11.24 -18.38 25.39
N THR A 714 11.28 -18.09 26.69
CA THR A 714 11.86 -16.85 27.22
C THR A 714 13.36 -16.77 26.91
N ILE A 715 14.09 -17.87 27.04
CA ILE A 715 15.50 -17.93 26.64
C ILE A 715 15.64 -17.68 25.14
N GLN A 716 14.82 -18.32 24.30
CA GLN A 716 14.81 -18.07 22.85
C GLN A 716 14.51 -16.60 22.52
N GLU A 717 13.54 -15.98 23.18
CA GLU A 717 13.21 -14.56 23.02
C GLU A 717 14.40 -13.67 23.41
N THR A 718 15.04 -13.92 24.56
CA THR A 718 16.23 -13.16 24.97
C THR A 718 17.42 -13.37 24.03
N LEU A 719 17.59 -14.57 23.47
CA LEU A 719 18.65 -14.86 22.51
C LEU A 719 18.40 -14.19 21.16
N ILE A 720 17.14 -14.08 20.73
CA ILE A 720 16.75 -13.29 19.54
C ILE A 720 17.05 -11.81 19.79
N GLU A 721 16.76 -11.29 20.99
CA GLU A 721 17.07 -9.91 21.35
C GLU A 721 18.59 -9.65 21.30
N ILE A 722 19.39 -10.55 21.89
CA ILE A 722 20.86 -10.48 21.85
C ILE A 722 21.36 -10.57 20.39
N GLN A 723 20.82 -11.49 19.59
CA GLN A 723 21.15 -11.61 18.18
C GLN A 723 20.89 -10.28 17.45
N GLY A 724 19.73 -9.66 17.70
CA GLY A 724 19.36 -8.35 17.17
C GLY A 724 20.33 -7.23 17.58
N TYR A 725 20.77 -7.18 18.84
CA TYR A 725 21.76 -6.18 19.28
C TYR A 725 23.13 -6.38 18.64
N ILE A 726 23.60 -7.63 18.52
CA ILE A 726 24.89 -7.93 17.89
C ILE A 726 24.83 -7.59 16.39
N ASP A 727 23.73 -7.92 15.71
CA ASP A 727 23.53 -7.55 14.31
C ASP A 727 23.45 -6.04 14.11
N ALA A 728 22.71 -5.33 14.97
CA ALA A 728 22.62 -3.87 14.94
C ALA A 728 24.00 -3.21 15.16
N THR A 729 24.82 -3.77 16.08
CA THR A 729 26.17 -3.28 16.36
C THR A 729 27.10 -3.53 15.18
N ALA A 730 27.11 -4.75 14.62
CA ALA A 730 27.89 -5.09 13.43
C ALA A 730 27.51 -4.19 12.25
N SER A 731 26.21 -4.05 11.99
CA SER A 731 25.67 -3.20 10.94
C SER A 731 26.04 -1.73 11.13
N THR A 732 26.02 -1.21 12.37
CA THR A 732 26.40 0.17 12.66
C THR A 732 27.89 0.41 12.38
N LEU A 733 28.77 -0.51 12.79
CA LEU A 733 30.21 -0.44 12.50
C LEU A 733 30.50 -0.52 11.00
N GLU A 734 29.80 -1.40 10.27
CA GLU A 734 29.85 -1.50 8.81
C GLU A 734 29.42 -0.20 8.14
N ARG A 735 28.28 0.36 8.56
CA ARG A 735 27.74 1.62 8.06
C ARG A 735 28.71 2.78 8.27
N ILE A 736 29.37 2.86 9.44
CA ILE A 736 30.43 3.85 9.70
C ILE A 736 31.55 3.66 8.69
N ARG A 737 32.10 2.45 8.56
CA ARG A 737 33.18 2.20 7.60
C ARG A 737 32.77 2.54 6.16
N ASN A 738 31.54 2.22 5.77
CA ASN A 738 31.00 2.45 4.44
C ASN A 738 30.77 3.94 4.14
N LEU A 739 30.48 4.75 5.17
CA LEU A 739 30.49 6.22 5.08
C LEU A 739 31.89 6.74 4.75
N PHE A 740 32.92 6.22 5.42
CA PHE A 740 34.31 6.61 5.15
C PHE A 740 34.86 6.11 3.81
N ASN A 741 34.28 5.03 3.26
CA ASN A 741 34.66 4.45 1.98
C ASN A 741 33.85 4.99 0.79
N PHE A 742 32.94 5.95 1.00
CA PHE A 742 32.09 6.50 -0.05
C PHE A 742 31.23 5.44 -0.76
N ALA A 743 30.69 4.49 0.00
CA ALA A 743 29.74 3.50 -0.52
C ALA A 743 28.50 4.20 -1.11
N VAL A 744 27.99 5.23 -0.41
CA VAL A 744 26.97 6.16 -0.92
C VAL A 744 27.57 7.56 -0.99
N PRO A 745 27.97 8.04 -2.19
CA PRO A 745 28.65 9.33 -2.34
C PRO A 745 27.85 10.52 -1.82
N TRP A 746 26.54 10.55 -2.10
CA TRP A 746 25.64 11.64 -1.68
C TRP A 746 25.70 11.88 -0.17
N LEU A 747 25.61 10.81 0.62
CA LEU A 747 25.59 10.90 2.08
C LEU A 747 26.97 11.21 2.68
N SER A 748 28.02 10.68 2.05
CA SER A 748 29.41 10.96 2.46
C SER A 748 29.79 12.42 2.22
N ILE A 749 29.31 13.02 1.12
CA ILE A 749 29.47 14.45 0.83
C ILE A 749 28.65 15.29 1.81
N LEU A 750 27.40 14.91 2.11
CA LEU A 750 26.59 15.60 3.12
C LEU A 750 27.30 15.60 4.49
N PHE A 751 27.90 14.47 4.87
CA PHE A 751 28.69 14.35 6.09
C PHE A 751 29.91 15.27 6.08
N ILE A 752 30.64 15.36 4.96
CA ILE A 752 31.77 16.30 4.79
C ILE A 752 31.30 17.75 4.99
N ILE A 753 30.20 18.14 4.35
CA ILE A 753 29.65 19.49 4.47
C ILE A 753 29.29 19.78 5.94
N LEU A 754 28.63 18.83 6.62
CA LEU A 754 28.29 18.95 8.04
C LEU A 754 29.53 19.07 8.91
N LEU A 755 30.59 18.28 8.67
CA LEU A 755 31.85 18.38 9.40
C LEU A 755 32.55 19.72 9.18
N ILE A 756 32.49 20.29 7.97
CA ILE A 756 33.05 21.62 7.69
C ILE A 756 32.29 22.68 8.50
N PHE A 757 30.95 22.64 8.52
CA PHE A 757 30.16 23.55 9.34
C PHE A 757 30.45 23.39 10.84
N VAL A 758 30.60 22.16 11.33
CA VAL A 758 30.97 21.89 12.73
C VAL A 758 32.38 22.39 13.04
N ALA A 759 33.35 22.20 12.13
CA ALA A 759 34.72 22.70 12.30
C ALA A 759 34.75 24.23 12.38
N ILE A 760 34.04 24.91 11.46
CA ILE A 760 33.89 26.38 11.47
C ILE A 760 33.20 26.85 12.75
N GLY A 761 32.13 26.17 13.17
CA GLY A 761 31.41 26.49 14.40
C GLY A 761 32.29 26.37 15.64
N LEU A 762 33.06 25.29 15.78
CA LEU A 762 33.99 25.08 16.89
C LEU A 762 35.19 26.03 16.88
N TYR A 763 35.56 26.58 15.71
CA TYR A 763 36.61 27.58 15.59
C TYR A 763 36.17 28.95 16.11
N TYR A 764 34.96 29.39 15.75
CA TYR A 764 34.45 30.72 16.15
C TYR A 764 33.71 30.74 17.49
N ILE A 765 33.13 29.61 17.91
CA ILE A 765 32.27 29.55 19.11
C ILE A 765 33.02 28.82 20.24
N PRO A 766 33.37 29.51 21.33
CA PRO A 766 33.93 28.88 22.52
C PRO A 766 33.03 27.76 23.08
N LEU A 767 33.64 26.66 23.54
CA LEU A 767 32.97 25.47 24.06
C LEU A 767 31.87 25.77 25.09
N ARG A 768 32.09 26.77 25.96
CA ARG A 768 31.13 27.17 27.00
C ARG A 768 29.75 27.53 26.45
N TYR A 769 29.69 28.18 25.28
CA TYR A 769 28.41 28.55 24.66
C TYR A 769 27.72 27.34 24.02
N LEU A 770 28.48 26.39 23.49
CA LEU A 770 27.92 25.13 22.98
C LEU A 770 27.36 24.27 24.12
N ILE A 771 28.08 24.15 25.24
CA ILE A 771 27.60 23.44 26.43
C ILE A 771 26.34 24.13 26.96
N LEU A 772 26.35 25.46 27.09
CA LEU A 772 25.18 26.23 27.51
C LEU A 772 23.98 25.99 26.58
N ALA A 773 24.18 26.00 25.26
CA ALA A 773 23.14 25.72 24.28
C ALA A 773 22.60 24.28 24.39
N VAL A 774 23.45 23.29 24.62
CA VAL A 774 23.04 21.89 24.84
C VAL A 774 22.21 21.76 26.12
N ILE A 775 22.64 22.39 27.20
CA ILE A 775 21.90 22.42 28.47
C ILE A 775 20.53 23.08 28.26
N ILE A 776 20.49 24.29 27.68
CA ILE A 776 19.23 25.00 27.39
C ILE A 776 18.31 24.13 26.52
N ARG A 777 18.84 23.48 25.47
CA ARG A 777 18.06 22.57 24.62
C ARG A 777 17.47 21.42 25.43
N GLU A 778 18.24 20.78 26.30
CA GLU A 778 17.77 19.63 27.07
C GLU A 778 16.65 20.03 28.06
N PHE A 779 16.77 21.19 28.69
CA PHE A 779 15.74 21.75 29.57
C PHE A 779 14.49 22.23 28.81
N THR A 780 14.65 22.77 27.60
CA THR A 780 13.51 23.28 26.79
C THR A 780 12.81 22.20 25.98
N LYS A 781 13.49 21.08 25.65
CA LYS A 781 12.94 19.97 24.85
C LYS A 781 11.70 19.31 25.48
N ARG A 782 11.47 19.46 26.78
CA ARG A 782 10.28 18.91 27.48
C ARG A 782 9.06 19.84 27.45
N LEU A 783 9.23 21.14 27.21
CA LEU A 783 8.17 22.14 27.39
C LEU A 783 7.24 22.31 26.16
N GLY A 784 7.65 21.85 24.98
CA GLY A 784 6.95 22.15 23.71
C GLY A 784 6.53 20.93 22.88
N LYS A 785 6.53 19.71 23.43
CA LYS A 785 6.22 18.50 22.66
C LYS A 785 4.73 18.16 22.69
N PRO A 786 4.06 17.99 21.52
CA PRO A 786 2.73 17.39 21.47
C PRO A 786 2.79 15.92 21.95
N LYS A 787 1.64 15.36 22.35
CA LYS A 787 1.51 14.00 22.90
C LYS A 787 2.08 12.88 21.99
N ASP A 788 2.24 13.14 20.70
CA ASP A 788 2.69 12.17 19.69
C ASP A 788 4.17 12.32 19.27
N TYR A 789 5.00 12.96 20.10
CA TYR A 789 6.44 13.12 19.79
C TYR A 789 7.20 11.79 19.94
N VAL A 790 7.66 11.23 18.82
CA VAL A 790 8.57 10.07 18.81
C VAL A 790 10.00 10.56 19.11
N PRO A 791 10.72 9.97 20.07
CA PRO A 791 12.11 10.31 20.33
C PRO A 791 12.98 9.98 19.11
N ASN A 792 13.49 11.03 18.45
CA ASN A 792 14.44 10.94 17.33
C ASN A 792 15.88 11.08 17.87
N ASN A 793 16.76 10.19 17.41
CA ASN A 793 18.21 10.38 17.48
C ASN A 793 18.76 10.62 16.06
N GLU A 794 19.05 11.89 15.76
CA GLU A 794 19.41 12.35 14.40
C GLU A 794 20.63 11.63 13.83
N LEU A 795 21.62 11.30 14.68
CA LEU A 795 22.81 10.56 14.27
C LEU A 795 22.46 9.11 13.93
N ALA A 796 21.66 8.44 14.76
CA ALA A 796 21.24 7.07 14.51
C ALA A 796 20.37 7.00 13.23
N ASP A 797 19.51 8.00 13.02
CA ASP A 797 18.70 8.13 11.83
C ASP A 797 19.55 8.34 10.58
N PHE A 798 20.53 9.25 10.62
CA PHE A 798 21.51 9.40 9.53
C PHE A 798 22.26 8.10 9.25
N MET A 799 22.73 7.42 10.31
CA MET A 799 23.49 6.17 10.17
C MET A 799 22.65 5.04 9.58
N SER A 800 21.37 4.95 9.91
CA SER A 800 20.46 3.93 9.39
C SER A 800 20.17 4.02 7.89
N ARG A 801 20.62 5.09 7.22
CA ARG A 801 20.49 5.31 5.76
C ARG A 801 21.69 4.81 4.98
N LEU A 802 22.79 4.52 5.66
CA LEU A 802 23.92 3.82 5.06
C LEU A 802 23.60 2.34 4.94
N PRO A 803 23.97 1.70 3.83
CA PRO A 803 23.87 0.27 3.72
C PRO A 803 24.98 -0.44 4.51
N SER A 804 24.62 -1.52 5.20
CA SER A 804 25.56 -2.49 5.75
C SER A 804 26.19 -3.35 4.63
N ASP A 805 27.21 -4.14 4.93
CA ASP A 805 27.87 -4.97 3.91
C ASP A 805 26.91 -6.02 3.30
N PRO A 806 26.08 -6.73 4.09
CA PRO A 806 25.05 -7.61 3.54
C PRO A 806 24.05 -6.87 2.64
N GLU A 807 23.66 -5.64 2.99
CA GLU A 807 22.77 -4.82 2.15
C GLU A 807 23.45 -4.43 0.82
N LEU A 808 24.74 -4.08 0.84
CA LEU A 808 25.51 -3.81 -0.39
C LEU A 808 25.59 -5.03 -1.32
N ILE A 809 25.75 -6.23 -0.76
CA ILE A 809 25.72 -7.48 -1.54
C ILE A 809 24.35 -7.66 -2.20
N ARG A 810 23.27 -7.36 -1.49
CA ARG A 810 21.90 -7.40 -2.05
C ARG A 810 21.71 -6.39 -3.18
N TYR A 811 22.35 -5.23 -3.12
CA TYR A 811 22.27 -4.19 -4.16
C TYR A 811 23.22 -4.41 -5.34
N ARG A 812 24.17 -5.34 -5.22
CA ARG A 812 25.15 -5.62 -6.27
C ARG A 812 24.48 -6.04 -7.57
N GLU A 813 24.78 -5.35 -8.65
CA GLU A 813 24.31 -5.76 -9.97
C GLU A 813 25.07 -7.01 -10.43
N LEU A 814 24.33 -8.03 -10.89
CA LEU A 814 24.90 -9.24 -11.46
C LEU A 814 24.91 -9.12 -12.99
N LYS A 815 25.90 -9.78 -13.63
CA LYS A 815 25.95 -9.84 -15.09
C LYS A 815 24.72 -10.59 -15.60
N VAL A 816 24.03 -9.98 -16.56
CA VAL A 816 22.88 -10.60 -17.21
C VAL A 816 23.37 -11.84 -17.97
N PRO A 817 22.74 -13.01 -17.78
CA PRO A 817 23.04 -14.18 -18.59
C PRO A 817 22.87 -13.82 -20.08
N SER A 818 23.91 -14.06 -20.87
CA SER A 818 23.81 -13.96 -22.33
C SER A 818 22.73 -14.93 -22.80
N PRO A 819 21.84 -14.54 -23.75
CA PRO A 819 20.94 -15.50 -24.35
C PRO A 819 21.79 -16.63 -24.92
N LEU A 820 21.50 -17.87 -24.53
CA LEU A 820 22.11 -19.04 -25.13
C LEU A 820 21.83 -18.95 -26.63
N SER A 821 22.82 -18.49 -27.40
CA SER A 821 22.87 -18.75 -28.82
C SER A 821 22.73 -20.25 -28.95
N THR A 822 21.71 -20.70 -29.65
CA THR A 822 21.60 -22.04 -30.24
C THR A 822 22.90 -22.38 -30.97
N GLN A 823 23.91 -22.85 -30.25
CA GLN A 823 24.94 -23.68 -30.82
C GLN A 823 24.25 -25.00 -31.11
N LYS A 824 23.88 -25.14 -32.39
CA LYS A 824 23.55 -26.42 -33.01
C LYS A 824 24.48 -27.49 -32.44
N LYS A 825 23.90 -28.48 -31.76
CA LYS A 825 24.49 -29.82 -31.77
C LYS A 825 24.57 -30.24 -33.23
N GLN A 826 25.76 -30.18 -33.81
CA GLN A 826 26.18 -31.03 -34.92
C GLN A 826 27.12 -32.07 -34.35
#